data_AF-A0A0L8J8D0-F1
#
_entry.id   AF-A0A0L8J8D0-F1
#
_cell.length_a   1.000
_cell.length_b   1.000
_cell.length_c   1.000
_cell.angle_alpha   90.00
_cell.angle_beta   90.00
_cell.angle_gamma   90.00
#
_symmetry.space_group_name_H-M   'P 1'
#
loop_
_entity.id
_entity.type
_entity.pdbx_description
1 polymer ?
#
loop_
_entity_poly.entity_id
_entity_poly.type
_entity_poly.pdbx_seq_one_letter_code
_entity_poly.pdbx_strand_id
1 'polypeptide(L)'
;MPEAVTATGDAASPGATEPRWPVIVGQVPTLATALQPRSDLREEIERARATGGSVMLTQVLSGGGGVGKTQLAAACVTDALAQGTDIVVWAPAAEPQQVITQYARAAADLHLAGATGEDPEADARTLLAWLATTSRRWMVVLDDVTDLVTLGTWWPVSRSGTGWSLATTRLNDARLTGGGRTRVDIGTYTPEESISYLSERLDRDDTGHLLDDQATSLAEALGHLPLALGLAAAHMLNEALTCTEYLDLFNSRATRLADALPDTADAEGYGRHITVALLLSFDAVQEADTTNLAGPALCLAALLDPAGHPHSFWSSPPLLEYFSHYPPYDRQVTAGQIHSVLRLLHRYALITHDRRAEPRAVRIHALTARAVRESIPATGLVHLATAAANGLLHIWPEIDPQHPELAATLRTNTDALALHTDHRLWHPVLHRAGDSLSAAGLISSATAYWQRMVTTGEGILGADHPHLLGSRASLAISYRQGGRIDEAIELLEHVVADSERLLGGDHPDTLLSRNSLTSSYLQRARTEDATALLEQLVADSERLLGPDHRTSLLARANLAGAYQQGNQADKALGLQEQAVADSERLHGTLHPSTLTARNNLARLYQKAGRAEEALALQEQVLSDSEHLLGTDHPNTLLARANLADSYRQGGRIEEAVALLEQVVPDRERVLGPDHIDTVIARGSLAGAYEQAGRTEESIDLLESVVADCERLLGVDHPDIILARYGLAGSYQRVGRTDEALGHLWRVASDSRRLLGPDHPDTLATLDHITHLKQSAIDPGPEAE
;
A
#
# COMPACT_ATOMS: atom_id res chain seq x y z
N MET A 1 -39.63 33.33 -46.96
CA MET A 1 -38.39 33.85 -46.35
C MET A 1 -38.41 33.54 -44.86
N PRO A 2 -37.78 32.44 -44.44
CA PRO A 2 -37.58 32.10 -43.02
C PRO A 2 -36.07 31.94 -42.73
N GLU A 3 -35.51 31.79 -41.53
CA GLU A 3 -35.87 31.93 -40.12
C GLU A 3 -34.52 31.88 -39.37
N ALA A 4 -34.46 32.44 -38.17
CA ALA A 4 -33.30 32.39 -37.31
C ALA A 4 -32.95 30.96 -36.85
N VAL A 5 -31.67 30.61 -36.85
CA VAL A 5 -31.14 29.46 -36.08
C VAL A 5 -29.93 29.93 -35.30
N THR A 6 -30.11 30.04 -33.99
CA THR A 6 -29.06 30.12 -32.97
C THR A 6 -28.44 28.73 -32.81
N ALA A 7 -27.11 28.63 -32.94
CA ALA A 7 -26.35 27.46 -32.52
C ALA A 7 -25.16 27.92 -31.67
N THR A 8 -25.34 27.86 -30.36
CA THR A 8 -24.29 27.85 -29.35
C THR A 8 -23.55 26.52 -29.44
N GLY A 9 -22.27 26.55 -29.85
CA GLY A 9 -21.35 25.43 -29.73
C GLY A 9 -20.38 25.70 -28.59
N ASP A 10 -20.67 25.12 -27.42
CA ASP A 10 -19.69 24.95 -26.35
C ASP A 10 -18.59 24.00 -26.84
N ALA A 11 -17.36 24.50 -26.91
CA ALA A 11 -16.18 23.69 -27.16
C ALA A 11 -15.75 23.03 -25.84
N ALA A 12 -16.15 21.77 -25.68
CA ALA A 12 -15.75 20.91 -24.57
C ALA A 12 -14.22 20.74 -24.51
N SER A 13 -13.65 20.90 -23.32
CA SER A 13 -12.25 20.60 -22.99
C SER A 13 -11.99 19.08 -22.99
N PRO A 14 -10.89 18.58 -23.57
CA PRO A 14 -10.40 17.22 -23.33
C PRO A 14 -9.42 17.25 -22.13
N GLY A 15 -9.38 16.37 -21.14
CA GLY A 15 -10.27 15.30 -20.71
C GLY A 15 -9.79 14.85 -19.32
N ALA A 16 -10.31 15.45 -18.25
CA ALA A 16 -10.26 14.82 -16.93
C ALA A 16 -11.21 13.63 -17.02
N THR A 17 -10.68 12.40 -17.03
CA THR A 17 -11.51 11.19 -17.08
C THR A 17 -12.43 11.20 -15.87
N GLU A 18 -13.71 11.49 -16.10
CA GLU A 18 -14.74 11.35 -15.08
C GLU A 18 -14.69 9.91 -14.52
N PRO A 19 -14.89 9.74 -13.20
CA PRO A 19 -14.92 8.42 -12.60
C PRO A 19 -15.96 7.54 -13.31
N ARG A 20 -15.56 6.33 -13.70
CA ARG A 20 -16.44 5.39 -14.39
C ARG A 20 -17.45 4.82 -13.40
N TRP A 21 -18.73 5.12 -13.61
CA TRP A 21 -19.82 4.67 -12.74
C TRP A 21 -20.35 3.29 -13.14
N PRO A 22 -20.77 2.44 -12.17
CA PRO A 22 -20.62 2.61 -10.72
C PRO A 22 -19.18 2.38 -10.26
N VAL A 23 -18.78 3.03 -9.17
CA VAL A 23 -17.44 2.88 -8.56
C VAL A 23 -17.50 1.76 -7.53
N ILE A 24 -16.71 0.70 -7.73
CA ILE A 24 -16.62 -0.45 -6.83
C ILE A 24 -15.19 -0.56 -6.35
N VAL A 25 -14.98 -0.41 -5.05
CA VAL A 25 -13.67 -0.42 -4.40
C VAL A 25 -13.59 -1.58 -3.44
N GLY A 26 -12.48 -2.32 -3.50
CA GLY A 26 -12.30 -3.56 -2.76
C GLY A 26 -12.94 -4.76 -3.45
N GLN A 27 -12.62 -5.96 -2.96
CA GLN A 27 -13.05 -7.20 -3.59
C GLN A 27 -14.31 -7.75 -2.93
N VAL A 28 -15.44 -7.64 -3.62
CA VAL A 28 -16.69 -8.29 -3.21
C VAL A 28 -16.56 -9.80 -3.40
N PRO A 29 -16.75 -10.62 -2.35
CA PRO A 29 -16.67 -12.07 -2.45
C PRO A 29 -17.64 -12.64 -3.49
N THR A 30 -17.20 -13.63 -4.27
CA THR A 30 -18.09 -14.37 -5.15
C THR A 30 -19.15 -15.12 -4.33
N LEU A 31 -20.39 -15.06 -4.79
CA LEU A 31 -21.49 -15.76 -4.14
C LEU A 31 -21.31 -17.28 -4.25
N ALA A 32 -21.62 -17.98 -3.16
CA ALA A 32 -21.60 -19.43 -3.12
C ALA A 32 -22.58 -20.03 -4.14
N THR A 33 -22.20 -21.15 -4.76
CA THR A 33 -22.93 -21.78 -5.87
C THR A 33 -24.38 -22.20 -5.53
N ALA A 34 -24.66 -22.50 -4.27
CA ALA A 34 -25.99 -22.84 -3.74
C ALA A 34 -26.38 -21.89 -2.60
N LEU A 35 -26.09 -20.59 -2.75
CA LEU A 35 -26.43 -19.59 -1.73
C LEU A 35 -27.94 -19.55 -1.52
N GLN A 36 -28.37 -19.84 -0.30
CA GLN A 36 -29.79 -19.75 0.04
C GLN A 36 -30.23 -18.28 0.18
N PRO A 37 -31.43 -17.91 -0.31
CA PRO A 37 -31.89 -16.53 -0.35
C PRO A 37 -32.20 -15.95 1.03
N ARG A 38 -32.56 -16.78 2.01
CA ARG A 38 -32.89 -16.37 3.40
C ARG A 38 -33.87 -15.20 3.48
N SER A 39 -35.02 -15.33 2.82
CA SER A 39 -36.00 -14.26 2.62
C SER A 39 -36.41 -13.55 3.90
N ASP A 40 -36.69 -14.28 4.98
CA ASP A 40 -37.10 -13.69 6.27
C ASP A 40 -36.01 -12.78 6.86
N LEU A 41 -34.75 -13.19 6.78
CA LEU A 41 -33.60 -12.39 7.22
C LEU A 41 -33.36 -11.20 6.30
N ARG A 42 -33.54 -11.36 4.98
CA ARG A 42 -33.44 -10.23 4.06
C ARG A 42 -34.52 -9.18 4.33
N GLU A 43 -35.75 -9.60 4.60
CA GLU A 43 -36.81 -8.71 5.02
C GLU A 43 -36.50 -8.03 6.36
N GLU A 44 -35.84 -8.73 7.29
CA GLU A 44 -35.38 -8.13 8.55
C GLU A 44 -34.31 -7.07 8.33
N ILE A 45 -33.34 -7.35 7.47
CA ILE A 45 -32.32 -6.39 7.04
C ILE A 45 -32.99 -5.18 6.38
N GLU A 46 -33.97 -5.37 5.49
CA GLU A 46 -34.69 -4.26 4.86
C GLU A 46 -35.57 -3.48 5.84
N ARG A 47 -36.25 -4.14 6.79
CA ARG A 47 -37.02 -3.46 7.85
C ARG A 47 -36.10 -2.65 8.78
N ALA A 48 -34.94 -3.19 9.13
CA ALA A 48 -33.91 -2.48 9.86
C ALA A 48 -33.37 -1.27 9.07
N ARG A 49 -33.38 -1.35 7.72
CA ARG A 49 -33.06 -0.22 6.82
C ARG A 49 -34.17 0.83 6.79
N ALA A 50 -35.44 0.44 6.89
CA ALA A 50 -36.56 1.36 6.76
C ALA A 50 -36.90 2.14 8.05
N THR A 51 -36.52 1.62 9.21
CA THR A 51 -36.89 2.16 10.54
C THR A 51 -35.93 3.23 11.10
N GLY A 52 -34.77 3.45 10.48
CA GLY A 52 -33.84 4.53 10.86
C GLY A 52 -34.29 5.89 10.32
N GLY A 53 -34.87 6.72 11.18
CA GLY A 53 -35.31 8.07 10.81
C GLY A 53 -34.14 8.96 10.38
N SER A 54 -34.24 9.53 9.16
CA SER A 54 -33.47 10.59 8.47
C SER A 54 -31.97 10.82 8.67
N VAL A 55 -31.29 10.22 9.64
CA VAL A 55 -29.84 10.34 9.87
C VAL A 55 -29.32 8.99 10.38
N MET A 56 -28.62 8.28 9.48
CA MET A 56 -27.85 7.04 9.67
C MET A 56 -28.61 5.69 9.61
N LEU A 57 -28.38 4.95 8.53
CA LEU A 57 -28.79 3.55 8.33
C LEU A 57 -27.57 2.65 8.44
N THR A 58 -27.29 2.20 9.67
CA THR A 58 -26.20 1.27 9.90
C THR A 58 -26.72 -0.07 10.43
N GLN A 59 -26.33 -1.14 9.75
CA GLN A 59 -26.70 -2.50 10.11
C GLN A 59 -25.47 -3.30 10.50
N VAL A 60 -25.63 -4.12 11.54
CA VAL A 60 -24.57 -5.02 11.97
C VAL A 60 -25.10 -6.44 11.98
N LEU A 61 -24.61 -7.25 11.04
CA LEU A 61 -24.89 -8.68 10.95
C LEU A 61 -24.04 -9.39 11.98
N SER A 62 -24.67 -9.87 13.04
CA SER A 62 -24.01 -10.56 14.15
C SER A 62 -24.38 -12.03 14.17
N GLY A 63 -23.44 -12.93 14.38
CA GLY A 63 -23.72 -14.37 14.43
C GLY A 63 -22.48 -15.23 14.56
N GLY A 64 -22.68 -16.53 14.79
CA GLY A 64 -21.61 -17.52 14.94
C GLY A 64 -20.66 -17.63 13.74
N GLY A 65 -19.52 -18.30 13.92
CA GLY A 65 -18.65 -18.63 12.79
C GLY A 65 -19.35 -19.57 11.80
N GLY A 66 -19.18 -19.37 10.49
CA GLY A 66 -19.72 -20.29 9.48
C GLY A 66 -21.20 -20.17 9.13
N VAL A 67 -21.94 -19.23 9.72
CA VAL A 67 -23.38 -18.98 9.44
C VAL A 67 -23.67 -18.21 8.14
N GLY A 68 -22.63 -17.78 7.42
CA GLY A 68 -22.78 -17.13 6.10
C GLY A 68 -22.93 -15.60 6.09
N LYS A 69 -22.55 -14.88 7.15
CA LYS A 69 -22.66 -13.41 7.23
C LYS A 69 -22.04 -12.66 6.04
N THR A 70 -20.78 -12.99 5.71
CA THR A 70 -20.03 -12.40 4.59
C THR A 70 -20.71 -12.67 3.24
N GLN A 71 -21.29 -13.86 3.06
CA GLN A 71 -22.04 -14.21 1.84
C GLN A 71 -23.36 -13.46 1.75
N LEU A 72 -24.06 -13.28 2.88
CA LEU A 72 -25.27 -12.46 2.93
C LEU A 72 -24.98 -10.98 2.63
N ALA A 73 -23.88 -10.44 3.16
CA ALA A 73 -23.43 -9.09 2.84
C ALA A 73 -23.05 -8.92 1.35
N ALA A 74 -22.37 -9.89 0.75
CA ALA A 74 -22.07 -9.89 -0.69
C ALA A 74 -23.36 -9.96 -1.55
N ALA A 75 -24.36 -10.71 -1.11
CA ALA A 75 -25.67 -10.75 -1.77
C ALA A 75 -26.39 -9.39 -1.66
N CYS A 76 -26.35 -8.74 -0.49
CA CYS A 76 -26.88 -7.38 -0.32
C CYS A 76 -26.19 -6.36 -1.24
N VAL A 77 -24.88 -6.47 -1.45
CA VAL A 77 -24.15 -5.63 -2.41
C VAL A 77 -24.62 -5.87 -3.84
N THR A 78 -24.81 -7.14 -4.22
CA THR A 78 -25.29 -7.52 -5.56
C THR A 78 -26.67 -6.90 -5.82
N ASP A 79 -27.59 -7.00 -4.85
CA ASP A 79 -28.91 -6.36 -4.92
C ASP A 79 -28.81 -4.83 -4.97
N ALA A 80 -27.94 -4.22 -4.15
CA ALA A 80 -27.76 -2.78 -4.11
C ALA A 80 -27.25 -2.23 -5.45
N LEU A 81 -26.32 -2.92 -6.11
CA LEU A 81 -25.83 -2.59 -7.44
C LEU A 81 -26.95 -2.74 -8.49
N ALA A 82 -27.76 -3.81 -8.43
CA ALA A 82 -28.90 -4.00 -9.31
C ALA A 82 -29.98 -2.91 -9.13
N GLN A 83 -30.14 -2.38 -7.91
CA GLN A 83 -31.01 -1.25 -7.59
C GLN A 83 -30.40 0.12 -7.98
N GLY A 84 -29.17 0.15 -8.50
CA GLY A 84 -28.48 1.33 -9.04
C GLY A 84 -27.68 2.14 -8.01
N THR A 85 -27.16 1.49 -6.96
CA THR A 85 -26.17 2.13 -6.06
C THR A 85 -24.95 2.59 -6.87
N ASP A 86 -24.55 3.84 -6.71
CA ASP A 86 -23.47 4.46 -7.49
C ASP A 86 -22.08 4.05 -6.99
N ILE A 87 -21.96 3.77 -5.68
CA ILE A 87 -20.69 3.52 -5.00
C ILE A 87 -20.80 2.33 -4.07
N VAL A 88 -19.88 1.39 -4.20
CA VAL A 88 -19.70 0.29 -3.25
C VAL A 88 -18.27 0.27 -2.77
N VAL A 89 -18.08 0.30 -1.45
CA VAL A 89 -16.77 0.10 -0.82
C VAL A 89 -16.83 -1.14 0.04
N TRP A 90 -16.08 -2.18 -0.33
CA TRP A 90 -15.90 -3.38 0.46
C TRP A 90 -14.57 -3.32 1.21
N ALA A 91 -14.62 -3.12 2.51
CA ALA A 91 -13.45 -3.04 3.36
C ALA A 91 -13.40 -4.22 4.34
N PRO A 92 -12.37 -5.08 4.26
CA PRO A 92 -12.00 -5.92 5.40
C PRO A 92 -11.78 -5.02 6.62
N ALA A 93 -12.38 -5.39 7.74
CA ALA A 93 -12.46 -4.59 8.95
C ALA A 93 -11.98 -5.39 10.18
N ALA A 94 -11.14 -6.40 9.96
CA ALA A 94 -10.44 -7.07 11.05
C ALA A 94 -9.43 -6.12 11.72
N GLU A 95 -8.89 -5.17 10.94
CA GLU A 95 -7.97 -4.14 11.42
C GLU A 95 -8.27 -2.77 10.80
N PRO A 96 -8.04 -1.65 11.53
CA PRO A 96 -8.32 -0.30 11.02
C PRO A 96 -7.56 0.07 9.75
N GLN A 97 -6.31 -0.41 9.61
CA GLN A 97 -5.46 -0.12 8.45
C GLN A 97 -6.05 -0.61 7.13
N GLN A 98 -6.76 -1.73 7.15
CA GLN A 98 -7.44 -2.29 5.98
C GLN A 98 -8.56 -1.35 5.52
N VAL A 99 -9.33 -0.82 6.47
CA VAL A 99 -10.39 0.17 6.22
C VAL A 99 -9.81 1.47 5.68
N ILE A 100 -8.77 2.01 6.32
CA ILE A 100 -8.08 3.23 5.88
C ILE A 100 -7.59 3.09 4.43
N THR A 101 -6.93 1.97 4.11
CA THR A 101 -6.39 1.72 2.77
C THR A 101 -7.49 1.67 1.71
N GLN A 102 -8.61 0.97 1.98
CA GLN A 102 -9.73 0.91 1.03
C GLN A 102 -10.45 2.26 0.89
N TYR A 103 -10.53 3.04 1.95
CA TYR A 103 -11.13 4.37 1.91
C TYR A 103 -10.27 5.37 1.16
N ALA A 104 -8.95 5.39 1.41
CA ALA A 104 -8.01 6.23 0.67
C ALA A 104 -8.09 5.95 -0.84
N ARG A 105 -8.12 4.66 -1.21
CA ARG A 105 -8.30 4.25 -2.60
C ARG A 105 -9.63 4.72 -3.16
N ALA A 106 -10.74 4.55 -2.43
CA ALA A 106 -12.02 5.03 -2.89
C ALA A 106 -12.05 6.56 -3.06
N ALA A 107 -11.33 7.29 -2.22
CA ALA A 107 -11.16 8.73 -2.37
C ALA A 107 -10.42 9.08 -3.69
N ALA A 108 -9.36 8.32 -4.01
CA ALA A 108 -8.60 8.46 -5.24
C ALA A 108 -9.42 8.07 -6.50
N ASP A 109 -10.10 6.92 -6.49
CA ASP A 109 -10.94 6.45 -7.61
C ASP A 109 -12.10 7.40 -7.90
N LEU A 110 -12.63 8.06 -6.86
CA LEU A 110 -13.67 9.09 -6.97
C LEU A 110 -13.11 10.48 -7.30
N HIS A 111 -11.79 10.65 -7.37
CA HIS A 111 -11.10 11.92 -7.61
C HIS A 111 -11.54 13.02 -6.64
N LEU A 112 -11.63 12.70 -5.34
CA LEU A 112 -12.11 13.64 -4.33
C LEU A 112 -11.10 14.76 -4.07
N ALA A 113 -11.60 16.00 -4.01
CA ALA A 113 -10.79 17.15 -3.64
C ALA A 113 -10.24 17.00 -2.22
N GLY A 114 -8.91 16.97 -2.09
CA GLY A 114 -8.21 16.75 -0.82
C GLY A 114 -7.78 15.30 -0.57
N ALA A 115 -8.05 14.38 -1.50
CA ALA A 115 -7.36 13.09 -1.54
C ALA A 115 -6.08 13.23 -2.39
N THR A 116 -4.90 13.14 -1.78
CA THR A 116 -3.62 13.43 -2.46
C THR A 116 -2.82 12.18 -2.78
N GLY A 117 -3.16 11.04 -2.17
CA GLY A 117 -2.38 9.81 -2.24
C GLY A 117 -1.16 9.79 -1.33
N GLU A 118 -0.83 10.90 -0.66
CA GLU A 118 0.36 11.03 0.19
C GLU A 118 0.11 10.63 1.65
N ASP A 119 -1.09 10.93 2.16
CA ASP A 119 -1.54 10.54 3.51
C ASP A 119 -2.83 9.72 3.39
N PRO A 120 -2.74 8.39 3.41
CA PRO A 120 -3.91 7.53 3.32
C PRO A 120 -4.93 7.76 4.44
N GLU A 121 -4.51 8.18 5.63
CA GLU A 121 -5.46 8.50 6.70
C GLU A 121 -6.23 9.79 6.41
N ALA A 122 -5.56 10.82 5.89
CA ALA A 122 -6.21 12.05 5.45
C ALA A 122 -7.17 11.76 4.29
N ASP A 123 -6.75 11.00 3.29
CA ASP A 123 -7.56 10.61 2.14
C ASP A 123 -8.81 9.82 2.57
N ALA A 124 -8.63 8.87 3.48
CA ALA A 124 -9.74 8.10 4.05
C ALA A 124 -10.74 9.01 4.81
N ARG A 125 -10.24 10.04 5.52
CA ARG A 125 -11.10 11.04 6.17
C ARG A 125 -11.81 11.92 5.13
N THR A 126 -11.16 12.28 4.03
CA THR A 126 -11.75 13.00 2.91
C THR A 126 -12.93 12.21 2.30
N LEU A 127 -12.76 10.90 2.08
CA LEU A 127 -13.87 10.04 1.66
C LEU A 127 -15.02 10.08 2.65
N LEU A 128 -14.75 9.87 3.95
CA LEU A 128 -15.80 9.86 4.97
C LEU A 128 -16.57 11.18 5.03
N ALA A 129 -15.86 12.32 4.93
CA ALA A 129 -16.47 13.64 4.87
C ALA A 129 -17.36 13.79 3.64
N TRP A 130 -16.92 13.31 2.48
CA TRP A 130 -17.68 13.36 1.24
C TRP A 130 -18.91 12.44 1.25
N LEU A 131 -18.78 11.20 1.72
CA LEU A 131 -19.88 10.24 1.87
C LEU A 131 -20.98 10.79 2.80
N ALA A 132 -20.60 11.59 3.79
CA ALA A 132 -21.54 12.22 4.70
C ALA A 132 -22.47 13.24 4.03
N THR A 133 -22.04 13.89 2.95
CA THR A 133 -22.78 15.00 2.31
C THR A 133 -23.25 14.72 0.90
N THR A 134 -22.74 13.68 0.24
CA THR A 134 -23.07 13.38 -1.17
C THR A 134 -24.55 13.02 -1.36
N SER A 135 -25.11 13.40 -2.52
CA SER A 135 -26.45 12.99 -2.96
C SER A 135 -26.46 11.67 -3.73
N ARG A 136 -25.28 11.11 -4.04
CA ARG A 136 -25.15 9.79 -4.69
C ARG A 136 -25.51 8.68 -3.72
N ARG A 137 -26.02 7.56 -4.24
CA ARG A 137 -26.32 6.38 -3.44
C ARG A 137 -25.06 5.59 -3.22
N TRP A 138 -24.74 5.28 -1.97
CA TRP A 138 -23.52 4.56 -1.63
C TRP A 138 -23.79 3.45 -0.63
N MET A 139 -22.96 2.41 -0.69
CA MET A 139 -22.93 1.31 0.25
C MET A 139 -21.49 1.06 0.71
N VAL A 140 -21.28 0.98 2.03
CA VAL A 140 -19.99 0.58 2.61
C VAL A 140 -20.20 -0.72 3.39
N VAL A 141 -19.41 -1.74 3.08
CA VAL A 141 -19.37 -3.00 3.81
C VAL A 141 -18.09 -3.08 4.63
N LEU A 142 -18.23 -3.21 5.95
CA LEU A 142 -17.16 -3.48 6.91
C LEU A 142 -17.20 -4.97 7.28
N ASP A 143 -16.38 -5.80 6.63
CA ASP A 143 -16.42 -7.26 6.79
C ASP A 143 -15.46 -7.75 7.89
N ASP A 144 -15.95 -8.59 8.80
CA ASP A 144 -15.25 -9.20 9.93
C ASP A 144 -14.73 -8.20 10.98
N VAL A 145 -15.61 -7.30 11.44
CA VAL A 145 -15.32 -6.37 12.54
C VAL A 145 -15.02 -7.13 13.83
N THR A 146 -13.76 -7.03 14.29
CA THR A 146 -13.25 -7.69 15.51
C THR A 146 -13.25 -6.77 16.73
N ASP A 147 -13.08 -5.46 16.53
CA ASP A 147 -13.08 -4.44 17.59
C ASP A 147 -13.81 -3.15 17.17
N LEU A 148 -14.93 -2.86 17.83
CA LEU A 148 -15.75 -1.68 17.59
C LEU A 148 -15.13 -0.38 18.09
N VAL A 149 -14.28 -0.43 19.11
CA VAL A 149 -13.72 0.78 19.72
C VAL A 149 -12.70 1.39 18.76
N THR A 150 -11.75 0.58 18.30
CA THR A 150 -10.70 1.03 17.41
C THR A 150 -11.23 1.44 16.02
N LEU A 151 -12.32 0.82 15.55
CA LEU A 151 -12.98 1.19 14.30
C LEU A 151 -13.96 2.37 14.41
N GLY A 152 -14.27 2.84 15.62
CA GLY A 152 -15.32 3.84 15.83
C GLY A 152 -15.14 5.12 15.02
N THR A 153 -13.90 5.56 14.80
CA THR A 153 -13.58 6.77 14.01
C THR A 153 -13.68 6.57 12.50
N TRP A 154 -13.75 5.32 12.03
CA TRP A 154 -13.77 4.95 10.61
C TRP A 154 -15.15 4.47 10.15
N TRP A 155 -16.18 4.65 10.99
CA TRP A 155 -17.54 4.28 10.64
C TRP A 155 -18.19 5.33 9.72
N PRO A 156 -18.72 4.95 8.54
CA PRO A 156 -19.31 5.91 7.61
C PRO A 156 -20.68 6.37 8.08
N VAL A 157 -20.88 7.69 7.99
CA VAL A 157 -22.12 8.38 8.37
C VAL A 157 -22.72 9.01 7.12
N SER A 158 -24.05 8.94 6.95
CA SER A 158 -24.78 9.67 5.90
C SER A 158 -25.69 10.72 6.53
N ARG A 159 -25.55 11.98 6.12
CA ARG A 159 -26.46 13.08 6.50
C ARG A 159 -27.51 13.37 5.42
N SER A 160 -27.28 12.89 4.20
CA SER A 160 -28.19 13.00 3.06
C SER A 160 -29.25 11.90 2.99
N GLY A 161 -29.08 10.80 3.75
CA GLY A 161 -29.98 9.65 3.75
C GLY A 161 -29.79 8.70 2.56
N THR A 162 -28.78 8.93 1.71
CA THR A 162 -28.49 8.11 0.51
C THR A 162 -27.47 7.00 0.76
N GLY A 163 -26.91 6.93 1.97
CA GLY A 163 -25.88 5.99 2.35
C GLY A 163 -26.38 4.77 3.13
N TRP A 164 -25.75 3.63 2.89
CA TRP A 164 -25.97 2.37 3.62
C TRP A 164 -24.65 1.82 4.15
N SER A 165 -24.54 1.71 5.47
CA SER A 165 -23.39 1.08 6.13
C SER A 165 -23.79 -0.32 6.63
N LEU A 166 -23.10 -1.35 6.19
CA LEU A 166 -23.32 -2.74 6.60
C LEU A 166 -22.04 -3.30 7.20
N ALA A 167 -22.11 -3.89 8.39
CA ALA A 167 -20.95 -4.53 9.02
C ALA A 167 -21.25 -6.02 9.32
N THR A 168 -20.24 -6.88 9.22
CA THR A 168 -20.33 -8.26 9.70
C THR A 168 -19.44 -8.44 10.92
N THR A 169 -19.90 -9.16 11.95
CA THR A 169 -19.13 -9.37 13.18
C THR A 169 -19.51 -10.68 13.88
N ARG A 170 -18.60 -11.16 14.73
CA ARG A 170 -18.86 -12.25 15.68
C ARG A 170 -19.11 -11.75 17.11
N LEU A 171 -18.92 -10.46 17.34
CA LEU A 171 -19.15 -9.86 18.64
C LEU A 171 -20.63 -10.04 19.02
N ASN A 172 -20.89 -10.35 20.28
CA ASN A 172 -22.24 -10.44 20.84
C ASN A 172 -22.36 -9.46 22.02
N ASP A 173 -21.92 -8.23 21.81
CA ASP A 173 -21.85 -7.17 22.82
C ASP A 173 -23.02 -6.18 22.66
N ALA A 174 -23.51 -5.62 23.77
CA ALA A 174 -24.48 -4.54 23.79
C ALA A 174 -24.00 -3.28 23.05
N ARG A 175 -22.67 -3.08 22.92
CA ARG A 175 -22.06 -1.98 22.15
C ARG A 175 -22.36 -1.99 20.64
N LEU A 176 -22.91 -3.10 20.13
CA LEU A 176 -23.35 -3.24 18.74
C LEU A 176 -24.66 -2.51 18.46
N THR A 177 -25.43 -2.18 19.49
CA THR A 177 -26.68 -1.41 19.37
C THR A 177 -26.47 0.01 19.89
N GLY A 178 -27.05 1.01 19.21
CA GLY A 178 -26.93 2.43 19.56
C GLY A 178 -26.01 3.24 18.64
N GLY A 179 -26.18 4.57 18.63
CA GLY A 179 -25.50 5.48 17.70
C GLY A 179 -25.95 5.33 16.23
N GLY A 180 -27.24 5.02 16.00
CA GLY A 180 -27.79 4.79 14.65
C GLY A 180 -27.56 3.37 14.10
N ARG A 181 -27.08 2.44 14.94
CA ARG A 181 -26.84 1.03 14.59
C ARG A 181 -27.98 0.12 15.01
N THR A 182 -28.41 -0.73 14.08
CA THR A 182 -29.36 -1.82 14.31
C THR A 182 -28.65 -3.16 14.10
N ARG A 183 -28.71 -4.02 15.10
CA ARG A 183 -28.16 -5.38 15.03
C ARG A 183 -29.20 -6.32 14.42
N VAL A 184 -28.77 -7.18 13.50
CA VAL A 184 -29.55 -8.29 12.95
C VAL A 184 -28.83 -9.58 13.31
N ASP A 185 -29.54 -10.49 13.95
CA ASP A 185 -29.00 -11.77 14.40
C ASP A 185 -29.08 -12.82 13.30
N ILE A 186 -27.91 -13.32 12.87
CA ILE A 186 -27.78 -14.30 11.81
C ILE A 186 -27.53 -15.67 12.44
N GLY A 187 -28.56 -16.52 12.38
CA GLY A 187 -28.51 -17.92 12.79
C GLY A 187 -28.08 -18.89 11.68
N THR A 188 -28.08 -20.18 12.01
CA THR A 188 -27.96 -21.31 11.07
C THR A 188 -29.12 -21.32 10.07
N TYR A 189 -29.02 -22.16 9.03
CA TYR A 189 -30.14 -22.32 8.11
C TYR A 189 -31.37 -22.89 8.82
N THR A 190 -32.55 -22.57 8.29
CA THR A 190 -33.77 -23.31 8.63
C THR A 190 -33.68 -24.74 8.07
N PRO A 191 -34.52 -25.68 8.54
CA PRO A 191 -34.58 -27.01 7.95
C PRO A 191 -34.86 -26.97 6.44
N GLU A 192 -35.79 -26.11 6.00
CA GLU A 192 -36.13 -25.93 4.58
C GLU A 192 -34.94 -25.38 3.77
N GLU A 193 -34.26 -24.36 4.27
CA GLU A 193 -33.05 -23.80 3.65
C GLU A 193 -31.93 -24.84 3.55
N SER A 194 -31.77 -25.70 4.56
CA SER A 194 -30.73 -26.73 4.58
C SER A 194 -30.97 -27.81 3.53
N ILE A 195 -32.22 -28.25 3.36
CA ILE A 195 -32.58 -29.26 2.36
C ILE A 195 -32.53 -28.67 0.96
N SER A 196 -33.00 -27.43 0.79
CA SER A 196 -32.85 -26.69 -0.46
C SER A 196 -31.37 -26.57 -0.84
N TYR A 197 -30.50 -26.23 0.11
CA TYR A 197 -29.05 -26.18 -0.09
C TYR A 197 -28.49 -27.52 -0.58
N LEU A 198 -28.76 -28.63 0.12
CA LEU A 198 -28.26 -29.95 -0.27
C LEU A 198 -28.78 -30.35 -1.65
N SER A 199 -30.06 -30.13 -1.92
CA SER A 199 -30.68 -30.44 -3.22
C SER A 199 -30.01 -29.66 -4.35
N GLU A 200 -29.91 -28.33 -4.24
CA GLU A 200 -29.27 -27.51 -5.27
C GLU A 200 -27.78 -27.82 -5.45
N ARG A 201 -27.09 -28.26 -4.39
CA ARG A 201 -25.66 -28.53 -4.43
C ARG A 201 -25.34 -29.91 -5.00
N LEU A 202 -26.17 -30.91 -4.72
CA LEU A 202 -25.99 -32.31 -5.14
C LEU A 202 -26.68 -32.64 -6.47
N ASP A 203 -27.67 -31.86 -6.90
CA ASP A 203 -28.39 -32.08 -8.18
C ASP A 203 -27.66 -31.48 -9.40
N ARG A 204 -26.48 -30.88 -9.21
CA ARG A 204 -25.64 -30.37 -10.31
C ARG A 204 -24.79 -31.49 -10.91
N ASP A 205 -24.59 -31.46 -12.22
CA ASP A 205 -23.68 -32.36 -12.94
C ASP A 205 -24.00 -33.88 -12.80
N ASP A 206 -25.27 -34.27 -12.97
CA ASP A 206 -25.75 -35.69 -12.95
C ASP A 206 -25.60 -36.43 -11.60
N THR A 207 -25.25 -35.75 -10.51
CA THR A 207 -25.11 -36.35 -9.17
C THR A 207 -26.37 -36.34 -8.32
N GLY A 208 -27.55 -36.06 -8.89
CA GLY A 208 -28.82 -36.06 -8.16
C GLY A 208 -29.15 -37.38 -7.44
N HIS A 209 -28.54 -38.49 -7.86
CA HIS A 209 -28.65 -39.81 -7.21
C HIS A 209 -27.99 -39.89 -5.82
N LEU A 210 -27.16 -38.92 -5.44
CA LEU A 210 -26.56 -38.84 -4.10
C LEU A 210 -27.56 -38.32 -3.04
N LEU A 211 -28.62 -37.65 -3.48
CA LEU A 211 -29.69 -37.17 -2.61
C LEU A 211 -30.69 -38.30 -2.34
N ASP A 212 -30.73 -38.78 -1.09
CA ASP A 212 -31.65 -39.83 -0.63
C ASP A 212 -32.54 -39.35 0.55
N ASP A 213 -33.41 -40.24 1.04
CA ASP A 213 -34.39 -39.95 2.10
C ASP A 213 -33.76 -39.47 3.43
N GLN A 214 -32.45 -39.65 3.63
CA GLN A 214 -31.73 -39.22 4.84
C GLN A 214 -31.22 -37.78 4.78
N ALA A 215 -31.51 -37.01 3.73
CA ALA A 215 -31.08 -35.60 3.62
C ALA A 215 -31.50 -34.75 4.84
N THR A 216 -32.70 -34.97 5.38
CA THR A 216 -33.19 -34.28 6.59
C THR A 216 -32.35 -34.61 7.82
N SER A 217 -32.13 -35.90 8.08
CA SER A 217 -31.32 -36.35 9.21
C SER A 217 -29.86 -35.91 9.10
N LEU A 218 -29.32 -35.86 7.88
CA LEU A 218 -27.99 -35.33 7.64
C LEU A 218 -27.91 -33.84 7.96
N ALA A 219 -28.89 -33.04 7.52
CA ALA A 219 -28.94 -31.62 7.81
C ALA A 219 -29.03 -31.33 9.32
N GLU A 220 -29.83 -32.12 10.04
CA GLU A 220 -29.93 -32.07 11.51
C GLU A 220 -28.60 -32.43 12.18
N ALA A 221 -27.94 -33.52 11.75
CA ALA A 221 -26.66 -33.95 12.29
C ALA A 221 -25.54 -32.92 12.06
N LEU A 222 -25.61 -32.13 10.97
CA LEU A 222 -24.68 -31.04 10.67
C LEU A 222 -25.06 -29.73 11.38
N GLY A 223 -26.12 -29.72 12.18
CA GLY A 223 -26.59 -28.55 12.92
C GLY A 223 -27.12 -27.42 12.03
N HIS A 224 -27.60 -27.75 10.82
CA HIS A 224 -28.07 -26.78 9.81
C HIS A 224 -27.06 -25.68 9.47
N LEU A 225 -25.77 -25.95 9.67
CA LEU A 225 -24.72 -24.93 9.58
C LEU A 225 -24.22 -24.82 8.13
N PRO A 226 -24.31 -23.65 7.47
CA PRO A 226 -23.97 -23.51 6.04
C PRO A 226 -22.57 -24.03 5.69
N LEU A 227 -21.58 -23.76 6.55
CA LEU A 227 -20.22 -24.26 6.37
C LEU A 227 -20.13 -25.79 6.48
N ALA A 228 -20.79 -26.40 7.47
CA ALA A 228 -20.77 -27.85 7.68
C ALA A 228 -21.47 -28.59 6.54
N LEU A 229 -22.60 -28.05 6.07
CA LEU A 229 -23.31 -28.52 4.87
C LEU A 229 -22.41 -28.42 3.62
N GLY A 230 -21.68 -27.31 3.46
CA GLY A 230 -20.75 -27.15 2.34
C GLY A 230 -19.58 -28.12 2.34
N LEU A 231 -18.99 -28.40 3.51
CA LEU A 231 -17.94 -29.42 3.68
C LEU A 231 -18.47 -30.82 3.37
N ALA A 232 -19.63 -31.18 3.93
CA ALA A 232 -20.27 -32.47 3.71
C ALA A 232 -20.61 -32.69 2.22
N ALA A 233 -21.29 -31.73 1.59
CA ALA A 233 -21.64 -31.82 0.17
C ALA A 233 -20.39 -31.92 -0.72
N ALA A 234 -19.31 -31.19 -0.40
CA ALA A 234 -18.06 -31.30 -1.12
C ALA A 234 -17.44 -32.70 -0.96
N HIS A 235 -17.38 -33.25 0.25
CA HIS A 235 -16.91 -34.62 0.48
C HIS A 235 -17.74 -35.64 -0.31
N MET A 236 -19.07 -35.57 -0.19
CA MET A 236 -20.00 -36.48 -0.87
C MET A 236 -19.83 -36.46 -2.38
N LEU A 237 -19.70 -35.27 -2.99
CA LEU A 237 -19.48 -35.15 -4.44
C LEU A 237 -18.14 -35.74 -4.90
N ASN A 238 -17.11 -35.68 -4.07
CA ASN A 238 -15.78 -36.18 -4.43
C ASN A 238 -15.64 -37.69 -4.24
N GLU A 239 -16.29 -38.24 -3.21
CA GLU A 239 -16.26 -39.67 -2.88
C GLU A 239 -17.49 -40.43 -3.40
N ALA A 240 -18.40 -39.74 -4.11
CA ALA A 240 -19.67 -40.27 -4.62
C ALA A 240 -20.53 -40.94 -3.55
N LEU A 241 -20.64 -40.31 -2.36
CA LEU A 241 -21.40 -40.82 -1.22
C LEU A 241 -22.83 -40.30 -1.21
N THR A 242 -23.79 -41.16 -0.89
CA THR A 242 -25.18 -40.71 -0.63
C THR A 242 -25.31 -40.02 0.74
N CYS A 243 -26.43 -39.32 0.97
CA CYS A 243 -26.70 -38.71 2.28
C CYS A 243 -26.66 -39.74 3.42
N THR A 244 -27.16 -40.96 3.18
CA THR A 244 -27.10 -42.07 4.16
C THR A 244 -25.67 -42.45 4.49
N GLU A 245 -24.83 -42.69 3.49
CA GLU A 245 -23.45 -43.15 3.68
C GLU A 245 -22.60 -42.11 4.43
N TYR A 246 -22.74 -40.83 4.05
CA TYR A 246 -22.01 -39.76 4.75
C TYR A 246 -22.50 -39.57 6.19
N LEU A 247 -23.82 -39.67 6.44
CA LEU A 247 -24.38 -39.59 7.79
C LEU A 247 -23.82 -40.69 8.71
N ASP A 248 -23.63 -41.90 8.21
CA ASP A 248 -23.04 -43.01 8.96
C ASP A 248 -21.57 -42.73 9.33
N LEU A 249 -20.78 -42.19 8.38
CA LEU A 249 -19.41 -41.74 8.64
C LEU A 249 -19.36 -40.62 9.68
N PHE A 250 -20.26 -39.65 9.56
CA PHE A 250 -20.39 -38.52 10.47
C PHE A 250 -20.68 -38.97 11.89
N ASN A 251 -21.70 -39.81 12.09
CA ASN A 251 -22.06 -40.33 13.41
C ASN A 251 -20.91 -41.15 14.02
N SER A 252 -20.28 -42.01 13.22
CA SER A 252 -19.13 -42.82 13.66
C SER A 252 -17.93 -41.99 14.09
N ARG A 253 -17.66 -40.86 13.42
CA ARG A 253 -16.57 -39.93 13.80
C ARG A 253 -16.97 -39.06 14.99
N ALA A 254 -18.21 -38.62 15.06
CA ALA A 254 -18.75 -37.83 16.17
C ALA A 254 -18.72 -38.59 17.51
N THR A 255 -19.01 -39.90 17.51
CA THR A 255 -18.87 -40.75 18.69
C THR A 255 -17.42 -40.89 19.12
N ARG A 256 -16.49 -41.17 18.19
CA ARG A 256 -15.05 -41.24 18.49
C ARG A 256 -14.51 -39.93 19.07
N LEU A 257 -15.00 -38.79 18.58
CA LEU A 257 -14.64 -37.47 19.11
C LEU A 257 -15.22 -37.25 20.52
N ALA A 258 -16.43 -37.75 20.81
CA ALA A 258 -17.06 -37.71 22.14
C ALA A 258 -16.19 -38.38 23.20
N ASP A 259 -15.64 -39.53 22.85
CA ASP A 259 -14.83 -40.35 23.74
C ASP A 259 -13.48 -39.69 24.04
N ALA A 260 -13.00 -38.83 23.13
CA ALA A 260 -11.71 -38.16 23.23
C ALA A 260 -11.79 -36.74 23.86
N LEU A 261 -12.91 -36.03 23.69
CA LEU A 261 -13.10 -34.65 24.13
C LEU A 261 -14.49 -34.47 24.79
N PRO A 262 -14.58 -34.09 26.09
CA PRO A 262 -15.85 -33.91 26.77
C PRO A 262 -16.64 -32.69 26.26
N ASP A 263 -17.97 -32.72 26.39
CA ASP A 263 -18.92 -31.72 25.87
C ASP A 263 -18.66 -30.28 26.35
N THR A 264 -17.93 -30.09 27.45
CA THR A 264 -17.59 -28.77 28.00
C THR A 264 -16.53 -28.01 27.19
N ALA A 265 -15.95 -28.62 26.15
CA ALA A 265 -14.94 -28.00 25.30
C ALA A 265 -15.53 -27.11 24.17
N ASP A 266 -16.82 -27.25 23.84
CA ASP A 266 -17.47 -26.48 22.77
C ASP A 266 -18.17 -25.23 23.34
N ALA A 267 -17.41 -24.14 23.49
CA ALA A 267 -17.92 -22.89 24.04
C ALA A 267 -19.03 -22.23 23.20
N GLU A 268 -19.17 -22.59 21.92
CA GLU A 268 -20.13 -22.00 20.98
C GLU A 268 -21.34 -22.93 20.70
N GLY A 269 -21.28 -24.21 21.09
CA GLY A 269 -22.37 -25.19 20.96
C GLY A 269 -22.55 -25.80 19.57
N TYR A 270 -21.82 -25.31 18.56
CA TYR A 270 -21.82 -25.83 17.19
C TYR A 270 -20.42 -26.11 16.62
N GLY A 271 -19.35 -25.85 17.39
CA GLY A 271 -17.98 -26.11 16.97
C GLY A 271 -17.73 -27.60 16.70
N ARG A 272 -18.43 -28.49 17.41
CA ARG A 272 -18.29 -29.93 17.25
C ARG A 272 -18.75 -30.45 15.89
N HIS A 273 -19.92 -30.02 15.40
CA HIS A 273 -20.45 -30.47 14.09
C HIS A 273 -19.49 -30.10 12.95
N ILE A 274 -18.97 -28.88 12.98
CA ILE A 274 -17.99 -28.39 12.02
C ILE A 274 -16.68 -29.18 12.14
N THR A 275 -16.21 -29.43 13.36
CA THR A 275 -14.98 -30.19 13.61
C THR A 275 -15.08 -31.61 13.03
N VAL A 276 -16.21 -32.29 13.21
CA VAL A 276 -16.42 -33.63 12.64
C VAL A 276 -16.41 -33.59 11.11
N ALA A 277 -17.16 -32.67 10.49
CA ALA A 277 -17.20 -32.52 9.03
C ALA A 277 -15.81 -32.16 8.44
N LEU A 278 -15.04 -31.32 9.15
CA LEU A 278 -13.68 -30.96 8.79
C LEU A 278 -12.73 -32.15 8.86
N LEU A 279 -12.77 -32.92 9.95
CA LEU A 279 -11.93 -34.09 10.12
C LEU A 279 -12.22 -35.15 9.05
N LEU A 280 -13.49 -35.37 8.69
CA LEU A 280 -13.85 -36.28 7.60
C LEU A 280 -13.34 -35.79 6.25
N SER A 281 -13.53 -34.51 5.93
CA SER A 281 -13.04 -33.92 4.69
C SER A 281 -11.52 -33.95 4.60
N PHE A 282 -10.83 -33.77 5.73
CA PHE A 282 -9.38 -33.86 5.81
C PHE A 282 -8.88 -35.30 5.62
N ASP A 283 -9.51 -36.28 6.29
CA ASP A 283 -9.18 -37.70 6.12
C ASP A 283 -9.34 -38.11 4.64
N ALA A 284 -10.44 -37.74 3.98
CA ALA A 284 -10.65 -38.01 2.55
C ALA A 284 -9.63 -37.32 1.64
N VAL A 285 -9.24 -36.08 1.95
CA VAL A 285 -8.17 -35.39 1.21
C VAL A 285 -6.83 -36.12 1.36
N GLN A 286 -6.50 -36.61 2.56
CA GLN A 286 -5.26 -37.35 2.78
C GLN A 286 -5.23 -38.65 1.98
N GLU A 287 -6.39 -39.34 1.87
CA GLU A 287 -6.51 -40.54 1.05
C GLU A 287 -6.41 -40.24 -0.46
N ALA A 288 -6.97 -39.11 -0.91
CA ALA A 288 -6.91 -38.68 -2.30
C ALA A 288 -5.55 -38.07 -2.70
N ASP A 289 -4.77 -37.56 -1.74
CA ASP A 289 -3.50 -36.88 -2.00
C ASP A 289 -2.33 -37.85 -2.17
N THR A 290 -2.02 -38.18 -3.42
CA THR A 290 -0.82 -38.96 -3.78
C THR A 290 0.51 -38.31 -3.42
N THR A 291 0.52 -37.02 -3.04
CA THR A 291 1.73 -36.28 -2.72
C THR A 291 2.07 -36.19 -1.23
N ASN A 292 1.12 -36.47 -0.33
CA ASN A 292 1.25 -36.22 1.12
C ASN A 292 1.59 -34.76 1.49
N LEU A 293 1.26 -33.79 0.63
CA LEU A 293 1.51 -32.36 0.83
C LEU A 293 0.25 -31.62 1.29
N ALA A 294 -0.94 -32.21 1.18
CA ALA A 294 -2.21 -31.58 1.56
C ALA A 294 -2.28 -31.22 3.05
N GLY A 295 -1.78 -32.09 3.93
CA GLY A 295 -1.67 -31.81 5.37
C GLY A 295 -0.79 -30.60 5.67
N PRO A 296 0.50 -30.64 5.28
CA PRO A 296 1.41 -29.51 5.45
C PRO A 296 0.90 -28.21 4.82
N ALA A 297 0.32 -28.26 3.61
CA ALA A 297 -0.24 -27.10 2.95
C ALA A 297 -1.44 -26.52 3.71
N LEU A 298 -2.35 -27.36 4.22
CA LEU A 298 -3.48 -26.89 5.01
C LEU A 298 -3.04 -26.26 6.33
N CYS A 299 -2.07 -26.88 7.02
CA CYS A 299 -1.46 -26.32 8.24
C CYS A 299 -0.81 -24.95 7.98
N LEU A 300 -0.13 -24.80 6.84
CA LEU A 300 0.52 -23.55 6.45
C LEU A 300 -0.51 -22.45 6.18
N ALA A 301 -1.55 -22.75 5.39
CA ALA A 301 -2.66 -21.82 5.14
C ALA A 301 -3.36 -21.40 6.44
N ALA A 302 -3.47 -22.32 7.41
CA ALA A 302 -4.12 -22.05 8.69
C ALA A 302 -3.32 -21.11 9.60
N LEU A 303 -2.00 -20.96 9.43
CA LEU A 303 -1.18 -19.98 10.16
C LEU A 303 -1.24 -18.56 9.60
N LEU A 304 -1.77 -18.41 8.39
CA LEU A 304 -1.84 -17.16 7.65
C LEU A 304 -3.21 -16.49 7.81
N ASP A 305 -3.37 -15.31 7.21
CA ASP A 305 -4.61 -14.54 7.25
C ASP A 305 -5.76 -15.32 6.57
N PRO A 306 -6.83 -15.70 7.29
CA PRO A 306 -7.97 -16.41 6.73
C PRO A 306 -8.67 -15.63 5.59
N ALA A 307 -8.59 -14.30 5.60
CA ALA A 307 -9.14 -13.47 4.54
C ALA A 307 -8.40 -13.65 3.22
N GLY A 308 -7.15 -14.12 3.25
CA GLY A 308 -6.45 -14.68 2.11
C GLY A 308 -5.00 -14.25 1.98
N HIS A 309 -4.27 -14.98 1.12
CA HIS A 309 -2.88 -14.75 0.82
C HIS A 309 -2.55 -15.02 -0.66
N PRO A 310 -1.43 -14.45 -1.19
CA PRO A 310 -1.13 -14.47 -2.62
C PRO A 310 -0.93 -15.87 -3.19
N HIS A 311 -1.20 -16.06 -4.48
CA HIS A 311 -0.87 -17.32 -5.14
C HIS A 311 0.65 -17.48 -5.32
N SER A 312 1.36 -16.37 -5.60
CA SER A 312 2.82 -16.35 -5.76
C SER A 312 3.57 -16.87 -4.53
N PHE A 313 3.01 -16.67 -3.33
CA PHE A 313 3.54 -17.19 -2.07
C PHE A 313 3.79 -18.71 -2.12
N TRP A 314 2.82 -19.47 -2.64
CA TRP A 314 2.87 -20.94 -2.74
C TRP A 314 3.86 -21.47 -3.76
N SER A 315 4.36 -20.61 -4.64
CA SER A 315 5.42 -20.90 -5.61
C SER A 315 6.79 -20.41 -5.17
N SER A 316 6.91 -19.79 -3.99
CA SER A 316 8.17 -19.21 -3.54
C SER A 316 9.22 -20.28 -3.25
N PRO A 317 10.50 -20.06 -3.59
CA PRO A 317 11.57 -21.02 -3.32
C PRO A 317 11.66 -21.48 -1.85
N PRO A 318 11.50 -20.61 -0.83
CA PRO A 318 11.53 -21.05 0.57
C PRO A 318 10.44 -22.08 0.91
N LEU A 319 9.25 -21.94 0.33
CA LEU A 319 8.18 -22.92 0.56
C LEU A 319 8.41 -24.23 -0.21
N LEU A 320 8.89 -24.15 -1.45
CA LEU A 320 9.21 -25.36 -2.22
C LEU A 320 10.31 -26.17 -1.52
N GLU A 321 11.29 -25.50 -0.91
CA GLU A 321 12.30 -26.13 -0.07
C GLU A 321 11.67 -26.76 1.18
N TYR A 322 10.81 -26.03 1.90
CA TYR A 322 10.10 -26.56 3.07
C TYR A 322 9.29 -27.82 2.75
N PHE A 323 8.49 -27.80 1.68
CA PHE A 323 7.69 -28.97 1.27
C PHE A 323 8.55 -30.15 0.82
N SER A 324 9.76 -29.90 0.32
CA SER A 324 10.70 -30.97 -0.06
C SER A 324 11.21 -31.80 1.13
N HIS A 325 11.01 -31.32 2.37
CA HIS A 325 11.40 -32.06 3.58
C HIS A 325 10.32 -33.06 4.06
N TYR A 326 9.16 -33.14 3.41
CA TYR A 326 8.11 -34.09 3.75
C TYR A 326 8.24 -35.41 2.94
N PRO A 327 8.23 -36.59 3.59
CA PRO A 327 8.23 -37.88 2.90
C PRO A 327 7.02 -38.03 1.96
N PRO A 328 7.12 -38.76 0.84
CA PRO A 328 8.15 -39.74 0.50
C PRO A 328 9.26 -39.20 -0.43
N TYR A 329 9.41 -37.88 -0.55
CA TYR A 329 10.23 -37.32 -1.61
C TYR A 329 11.72 -37.28 -1.28
N ASP A 330 12.48 -38.11 -1.99
CA ASP A 330 13.93 -37.98 -2.19
C ASP A 330 14.26 -37.01 -3.35
N ARG A 331 13.32 -36.10 -3.70
CA ARG A 331 13.39 -35.15 -4.84
C ARG A 331 12.67 -33.82 -4.54
N GLN A 332 13.13 -32.76 -5.19
CA GLN A 332 12.63 -31.39 -5.05
C GLN A 332 11.14 -31.25 -5.47
N VAL A 333 10.31 -30.68 -4.59
CA VAL A 333 8.91 -30.37 -4.85
C VAL A 333 8.79 -29.19 -5.82
N THR A 334 7.88 -29.30 -6.79
CA THR A 334 7.64 -28.27 -7.81
C THR A 334 6.40 -27.44 -7.50
N ALA A 335 6.35 -26.20 -8.00
CA ALA A 335 5.17 -25.34 -7.90
C ALA A 335 3.91 -25.99 -8.49
N GLY A 336 4.04 -26.78 -9.56
CA GLY A 336 2.92 -27.51 -10.17
C GLY A 336 2.27 -28.53 -9.23
N GLN A 337 3.05 -29.20 -8.38
CA GLN A 337 2.55 -30.12 -7.36
C GLN A 337 1.77 -29.36 -6.28
N ILE A 338 2.33 -28.26 -5.76
CA ILE A 338 1.65 -27.42 -4.77
C ILE A 338 0.33 -26.85 -5.32
N HIS A 339 0.31 -26.35 -6.56
CA HIS A 339 -0.95 -25.88 -7.17
C HIS A 339 -1.99 -26.99 -7.33
N SER A 340 -1.56 -28.24 -7.55
CA SER A 340 -2.46 -29.40 -7.62
C SER A 340 -3.06 -29.72 -6.24
N VAL A 341 -2.25 -29.64 -5.19
CA VAL A 341 -2.67 -29.78 -3.80
C VAL A 341 -3.65 -28.67 -3.39
N LEU A 342 -3.39 -27.42 -3.76
CA LEU A 342 -4.33 -26.32 -3.51
C LEU A 342 -5.68 -26.52 -4.22
N ARG A 343 -5.67 -27.04 -5.46
CA ARG A 343 -6.91 -27.41 -6.16
C ARG A 343 -7.63 -28.56 -5.46
N LEU A 344 -6.89 -29.55 -4.94
CA LEU A 344 -7.47 -30.66 -4.19
C LEU A 344 -8.14 -30.17 -2.91
N LEU A 345 -7.43 -29.37 -2.09
CA LEU A 345 -7.99 -28.75 -0.88
C LEU A 345 -9.22 -27.87 -1.19
N HIS A 346 -9.20 -27.15 -2.32
CA HIS A 346 -10.34 -26.37 -2.77
C HIS A 346 -11.56 -27.22 -3.14
N ARG A 347 -11.32 -28.36 -3.79
CA ARG A 347 -12.36 -29.30 -4.22
C ARG A 347 -13.14 -29.90 -3.04
N TYR A 348 -12.50 -30.10 -1.89
CA TYR A 348 -13.12 -30.53 -0.63
C TYR A 348 -13.58 -29.36 0.26
N ALA A 349 -13.63 -28.13 -0.26
CA ALA A 349 -14.06 -26.93 0.45
C ALA A 349 -13.28 -26.60 1.73
N LEU A 350 -12.05 -27.13 1.89
CA LEU A 350 -11.17 -26.80 3.02
C LEU A 350 -10.52 -25.42 2.84
N ILE A 351 -10.29 -25.02 1.59
CA ILE A 351 -9.82 -23.68 1.21
C ILE A 351 -10.63 -23.16 0.00
N THR A 352 -10.59 -21.86 -0.22
CA THR A 352 -10.98 -21.26 -1.50
C THR A 352 -9.72 -20.94 -2.28
N HIS A 353 -9.64 -21.39 -3.54
CA HIS A 353 -8.52 -21.09 -4.42
C HIS A 353 -9.04 -20.47 -5.73
N ASP A 354 -8.92 -19.15 -5.84
CA ASP A 354 -9.29 -18.38 -7.03
C ASP A 354 -8.15 -17.44 -7.43
N ARG A 355 -7.49 -17.74 -8.55
CA ARG A 355 -6.37 -16.92 -9.06
C ARG A 355 -6.79 -15.53 -9.54
N ARG A 356 -8.09 -15.30 -9.78
CA ARG A 356 -8.62 -13.99 -10.15
C ARG A 356 -8.77 -13.08 -8.93
N ALA A 357 -8.70 -13.65 -7.73
CA ALA A 357 -8.80 -12.96 -6.46
C ALA A 357 -7.46 -12.46 -5.90
N GLU A 358 -6.41 -12.34 -6.72
CA GLU A 358 -5.13 -11.79 -6.26
C GLU A 358 -5.29 -10.35 -5.74
N PRO A 359 -4.58 -9.96 -4.66
CA PRO A 359 -3.53 -10.70 -3.94
C PRO A 359 -4.04 -11.70 -2.86
N ARG A 360 -5.33 -12.01 -2.80
CA ARG A 360 -5.97 -12.92 -1.82
C ARG A 360 -6.46 -14.22 -2.46
N ALA A 361 -5.65 -14.77 -3.37
CA ALA A 361 -6.05 -15.88 -4.23
C ALA A 361 -6.37 -17.18 -3.47
N VAL A 362 -5.74 -17.40 -2.31
CA VAL A 362 -6.02 -18.58 -1.48
C VAL A 362 -6.53 -18.11 -0.13
N ARG A 363 -7.70 -18.61 0.28
CA ARG A 363 -8.41 -18.24 1.52
C ARG A 363 -8.79 -19.48 2.29
N ILE A 364 -8.84 -19.39 3.61
CA ILE A 364 -9.30 -20.48 4.47
C ILE A 364 -10.39 -19.95 5.39
N HIS A 365 -11.47 -20.71 5.57
CA HIS A 365 -12.50 -20.27 6.50
C HIS A 365 -11.92 -20.24 7.92
N ALA A 366 -12.16 -19.16 8.69
CA ALA A 366 -11.49 -18.95 9.98
C ALA A 366 -11.71 -20.08 11.00
N LEU A 367 -12.88 -20.74 10.99
CA LEU A 367 -13.11 -21.93 11.83
C LEU A 367 -12.30 -23.14 11.38
N THR A 368 -12.15 -23.34 10.06
CA THR A 368 -11.27 -24.37 9.49
C THR A 368 -9.83 -24.10 9.88
N ALA A 369 -9.36 -22.86 9.72
CA ALA A 369 -8.02 -22.46 10.14
C ALA A 369 -7.79 -22.69 11.63
N ARG A 370 -8.75 -22.33 12.49
CA ARG A 370 -8.67 -22.58 13.93
C ARG A 370 -8.56 -24.08 14.26
N ALA A 371 -9.46 -24.90 13.73
CA ALA A 371 -9.46 -26.34 14.00
C ALA A 371 -8.15 -27.00 13.54
N VAL A 372 -7.63 -26.60 12.38
CA VAL A 372 -6.34 -27.08 11.87
C VAL A 372 -5.20 -26.61 12.79
N ARG A 373 -5.17 -25.34 13.21
CA ARG A 373 -4.13 -24.81 14.11
C ARG A 373 -4.07 -25.53 15.45
N GLU A 374 -5.21 -25.85 16.04
CA GLU A 374 -5.29 -26.59 17.31
C GLU A 374 -4.71 -28.01 17.19
N SER A 375 -4.58 -28.55 15.97
CA SER A 375 -3.93 -29.84 15.69
C SER A 375 -2.42 -29.74 15.43
N ILE A 376 -1.85 -28.54 15.26
CA ILE A 376 -0.43 -28.37 14.93
C ILE A 376 0.43 -28.63 16.18
N PRO A 377 1.37 -29.59 16.14
CA PRO A 377 2.28 -29.84 17.25
C PRO A 377 3.20 -28.65 17.50
N ALA A 378 3.44 -28.31 18.77
CA ALA A 378 4.33 -27.20 19.15
C ALA A 378 5.76 -27.33 18.57
N THR A 379 6.24 -28.56 18.36
CA THR A 379 7.56 -28.86 17.76
C THR A 379 7.62 -28.57 16.26
N GLY A 380 6.50 -28.68 15.54
CA GLY A 380 6.41 -28.39 14.10
C GLY A 380 6.09 -26.92 13.80
N LEU A 381 5.46 -26.23 14.76
CA LEU A 381 4.99 -24.85 14.60
C LEU A 381 6.10 -23.87 14.21
N VAL A 382 7.28 -23.96 14.84
CA VAL A 382 8.40 -23.03 14.58
C VAL A 382 8.94 -23.19 13.16
N HIS A 383 9.13 -24.42 12.68
CA HIS A 383 9.62 -24.68 11.32
C HIS A 383 8.60 -24.22 10.27
N LEU A 384 7.32 -24.53 10.49
CA LEU A 384 6.23 -24.12 9.62
C LEU A 384 6.11 -22.59 9.56
N ALA A 385 6.17 -21.92 10.72
CA ALA A 385 6.11 -20.47 10.80
C ALA A 385 7.32 -19.79 10.15
N THR A 386 8.51 -20.36 10.32
CA THR A 386 9.74 -19.84 9.69
C THR A 386 9.66 -19.96 8.16
N ALA A 387 9.15 -21.10 7.65
CA ALA A 387 8.94 -21.28 6.23
C ALA A 387 7.92 -20.28 5.66
N ALA A 388 6.80 -20.07 6.36
CA ALA A 388 5.81 -19.05 5.99
C ALA A 388 6.42 -17.64 6.02
N ALA A 389 7.16 -17.29 7.06
CA ALA A 389 7.82 -15.99 7.19
C ALA A 389 8.83 -15.72 6.08
N ASN A 390 9.62 -16.72 5.69
CA ASN A 390 10.54 -16.62 4.55
C ASN A 390 9.80 -16.50 3.22
N GLY A 391 8.72 -17.25 3.03
CA GLY A 391 7.88 -17.16 1.83
C GLY A 391 7.26 -15.77 1.66
N LEU A 392 6.72 -15.19 2.75
CA LEU A 392 6.16 -13.83 2.76
C LEU A 392 7.23 -12.78 2.46
N LEU A 393 8.39 -12.90 3.09
CA LEU A 393 9.52 -11.98 2.86
C LEU A 393 10.01 -12.03 1.41
N HIS A 394 10.06 -13.21 0.81
CA HIS A 394 10.54 -13.40 -0.56
C HIS A 394 9.65 -12.71 -1.61
N ILE A 395 8.33 -12.70 -1.40
CA ILE A 395 7.37 -12.09 -2.34
C ILE A 395 7.05 -10.62 -2.00
N TRP A 396 7.70 -10.06 -0.98
CA TRP A 396 7.47 -8.68 -0.59
C TRP A 396 8.04 -7.74 -1.66
N PRO A 397 7.24 -6.81 -2.24
CA PRO A 397 7.75 -5.89 -3.25
C PRO A 397 8.87 -5.03 -2.68
N GLU A 398 9.86 -4.65 -3.49
CA GLU A 398 10.94 -3.74 -3.06
C GLU A 398 10.39 -2.32 -2.81
N ILE A 399 9.46 -1.87 -3.67
CA ILE A 399 8.82 -0.55 -3.65
C ILE A 399 7.31 -0.69 -3.40
N ASP A 400 6.87 -0.40 -2.19
CA ASP A 400 5.49 -0.58 -1.74
C ASP A 400 4.43 0.25 -2.52
N PRO A 401 4.66 1.52 -2.90
CA PRO A 401 3.68 2.33 -3.63
C PRO A 401 3.23 1.73 -4.97
N GLN A 402 4.04 0.88 -5.59
CA GLN A 402 3.70 0.24 -6.87
C GLN A 402 2.70 -0.92 -6.69
N HIS A 403 2.60 -1.50 -5.49
CA HIS A 403 1.77 -2.66 -5.20
C HIS A 403 1.09 -2.57 -3.81
N PRO A 404 0.25 -1.56 -3.56
CA PRO A 404 -0.28 -1.26 -2.23
C PRO A 404 -1.18 -2.37 -1.67
N GLU A 405 -1.98 -3.03 -2.51
CA GLU A 405 -2.84 -4.14 -2.08
C GLU A 405 -2.06 -5.40 -1.69
N LEU A 406 -0.99 -5.70 -2.44
CA LEU A 406 -0.11 -6.82 -2.14
C LEU A 406 0.61 -6.56 -0.82
N ALA A 407 1.22 -5.38 -0.66
CA ALA A 407 1.90 -4.99 0.57
C ALA A 407 0.94 -5.05 1.78
N ALA A 408 -0.29 -4.54 1.64
CA ALA A 408 -1.30 -4.64 2.69
C ALA A 408 -1.65 -6.09 3.04
N THR A 409 -1.80 -6.96 2.03
CA THR A 409 -2.07 -8.39 2.24
C THR A 409 -0.90 -9.10 2.93
N LEU A 410 0.35 -8.76 2.59
CA LEU A 410 1.53 -9.33 3.23
C LEU A 410 1.67 -8.88 4.69
N ARG A 411 1.33 -7.63 5.01
CA ARG A 411 1.25 -7.14 6.40
C ARG A 411 0.25 -7.95 7.23
N THR A 412 -0.98 -8.12 6.73
CA THR A 412 -2.02 -8.85 7.49
C THR A 412 -1.67 -10.33 7.67
N ASN A 413 -1.02 -10.94 6.68
CA ASN A 413 -0.49 -12.30 6.80
C ASN A 413 0.66 -12.40 7.80
N THR A 414 1.50 -11.37 7.90
CA THR A 414 2.59 -11.31 8.87
C THR A 414 2.05 -11.11 10.29
N ASP A 415 1.05 -10.25 10.48
CA ASP A 415 0.38 -10.06 11.76
C ASP A 415 -0.34 -11.34 12.22
N ALA A 416 -1.06 -12.03 11.33
CA ALA A 416 -1.69 -13.33 11.63
C ALA A 416 -0.65 -14.38 12.05
N LEU A 417 0.46 -14.46 11.34
CA LEU A 417 1.55 -15.39 11.64
C LEU A 417 2.22 -15.08 12.99
N ALA A 418 2.46 -13.79 13.29
CA ALA A 418 3.01 -13.34 14.56
C ALA A 418 2.06 -13.64 15.74
N LEU A 419 0.76 -13.43 15.54
CA LEU A 419 -0.28 -13.71 16.53
C LEU A 419 -0.34 -15.20 16.89
N HIS A 420 -0.22 -16.08 15.90
CA HIS A 420 -0.36 -17.53 16.10
C HIS A 420 0.90 -18.25 16.57
N THR A 421 2.01 -17.54 16.70
CA THR A 421 3.30 -18.10 17.14
C THR A 421 3.66 -17.73 18.58
N ASP A 422 2.75 -17.08 19.32
CA ASP A 422 2.92 -16.64 20.71
C ASP A 422 4.27 -15.93 20.92
N HIS A 423 4.63 -15.07 19.95
CA HIS A 423 5.86 -14.28 19.93
C HIS A 423 7.17 -15.06 19.81
N ARG A 424 7.12 -16.36 19.50
CA ARG A 424 8.32 -17.18 19.22
C ARG A 424 8.95 -16.88 17.86
N LEU A 425 8.20 -16.23 16.97
CA LEU A 425 8.70 -15.82 15.67
C LEU A 425 9.41 -14.47 15.81
N TRP A 426 10.73 -14.49 15.97
CA TRP A 426 11.56 -13.29 15.82
C TRP A 426 12.30 -13.36 14.48
N HIS A 427 11.70 -12.76 13.44
CA HIS A 427 12.11 -12.96 12.04
C HIS A 427 12.16 -11.63 11.26
N PRO A 428 13.04 -11.47 10.26
CA PRO A 428 13.16 -10.24 9.46
C PRO A 428 11.85 -9.77 8.79
N VAL A 429 10.90 -10.67 8.53
CA VAL A 429 9.58 -10.33 7.99
C VAL A 429 8.81 -9.37 8.90
N LEU A 430 9.01 -9.44 10.22
CA LEU A 430 8.37 -8.52 11.17
C LEU A 430 8.89 -7.09 11.02
N HIS A 431 10.19 -6.93 10.78
CA HIS A 431 10.75 -5.62 10.47
C HIS A 431 10.23 -5.11 9.14
N ARG A 432 10.21 -5.99 8.12
CA ARG A 432 9.69 -5.62 6.80
C ARG A 432 8.24 -5.14 6.84
N ALA A 433 7.38 -5.77 7.64
CA ALA A 433 5.99 -5.34 7.82
C ALA A 433 5.88 -3.94 8.45
N GLY A 434 6.71 -3.63 9.46
CA GLY A 434 6.75 -2.30 10.07
C GLY A 434 7.31 -1.23 9.12
N ASP A 435 8.37 -1.55 8.38
CA ASP A 435 8.94 -0.65 7.38
C ASP A 435 7.93 -0.38 6.25
N SER A 436 7.17 -1.40 5.88
CA SER A 436 6.11 -1.33 4.88
C SER A 436 4.97 -0.38 5.32
N LEU A 437 4.62 -0.32 6.61
CA LEU A 437 3.66 0.66 7.12
C LEU A 437 4.19 2.09 6.98
N SER A 438 5.45 2.32 7.33
CA SER A 438 6.08 3.63 7.19
C SER A 438 6.20 4.04 5.71
N ALA A 439 6.58 3.11 4.83
CA ALA A 439 6.69 3.35 3.39
C ALA A 439 5.34 3.64 2.72
N ALA A 440 4.25 3.08 3.26
CA ALA A 440 2.89 3.35 2.82
C ALA A 440 2.30 4.65 3.38
N GLY A 441 3.06 5.46 4.14
CA GLY A 441 2.57 6.70 4.75
C GLY A 441 1.61 6.48 5.93
N LEU A 442 1.42 5.24 6.40
CA LEU A 442 0.52 4.91 7.50
C LEU A 442 1.21 5.16 8.85
N ILE A 443 1.54 6.42 9.14
CA ILE A 443 2.45 6.80 10.25
C ILE A 443 1.93 6.39 11.63
N SER A 444 0.64 6.60 11.94
CA SER A 444 0.06 6.22 13.24
C SER A 444 0.12 4.70 13.44
N SER A 445 -0.13 3.97 12.35
CA SER A 445 -0.13 2.52 12.30
C SER A 445 1.27 1.93 12.42
N ALA A 446 2.26 2.51 11.74
CA ALA A 446 3.66 2.16 11.90
C ALA A 446 4.13 2.40 13.34
N THR A 447 3.76 3.55 13.92
CA THR A 447 4.09 3.89 15.32
C THR A 447 3.54 2.85 16.30
N ALA A 448 2.25 2.52 16.19
CA ALA A 448 1.62 1.50 17.05
C ALA A 448 2.24 0.11 16.86
N TYR A 449 2.57 -0.26 15.62
CA TYR A 449 3.23 -1.52 15.30
C TYR A 449 4.60 -1.62 15.98
N TRP A 450 5.45 -0.60 15.81
CA TRP A 450 6.80 -0.60 16.39
C TRP A 450 6.77 -0.52 17.93
N GLN A 451 5.84 0.23 18.53
CA GLN A 451 5.64 0.23 19.99
C GLN A 451 5.29 -1.17 20.50
N ARG A 452 4.37 -1.87 19.83
CA ARG A 452 3.99 -3.24 20.17
C ARG A 452 5.17 -4.19 20.02
N MET A 453 5.96 -4.05 18.94
CA MET A 453 7.13 -4.88 18.69
C MET A 453 8.21 -4.68 19.77
N VAL A 454 8.51 -3.44 20.15
CA VAL A 454 9.45 -3.13 21.24
C VAL A 454 8.93 -3.70 22.55
N THR A 455 7.69 -3.40 22.95
CA THR A 455 7.09 -3.88 24.21
C THR A 455 7.10 -5.41 24.31
N THR A 456 6.72 -6.08 23.23
CA THR A 456 6.70 -7.55 23.14
C THR A 456 8.12 -8.11 23.24
N GLY A 457 9.04 -7.55 22.46
CA GLY A 457 10.43 -7.97 22.44
C GLY A 457 11.14 -7.77 23.78
N GLU A 458 10.87 -6.68 24.49
CA GLU A 458 11.37 -6.43 25.84
C GLU A 458 10.90 -7.49 26.84
N GLY A 459 9.63 -7.92 26.73
CA GLY A 459 9.06 -8.96 27.58
C GLY A 459 9.68 -10.34 27.37
N ILE A 460 10.17 -10.64 26.17
CA ILE A 460 10.67 -11.99 25.79
C ILE A 460 12.19 -12.07 25.84
N LEU A 461 12.85 -11.11 25.22
CA LEU A 461 14.29 -11.08 25.03
C LEU A 461 15.01 -10.29 26.13
N GLY A 462 14.28 -9.45 26.86
CA GLY A 462 14.81 -8.49 27.82
C GLY A 462 15.14 -7.14 27.19
N ALA A 463 15.09 -6.07 28.01
CA ALA A 463 15.27 -4.68 27.55
C ALA A 463 16.64 -4.37 26.93
N ASP A 464 17.66 -5.18 27.24
CA ASP A 464 19.04 -5.03 26.75
C ASP A 464 19.34 -5.89 25.51
N HIS A 465 18.34 -6.55 24.92
CA HIS A 465 18.60 -7.44 23.79
C HIS A 465 18.93 -6.65 22.51
N PRO A 466 20.06 -6.91 21.81
CA PRO A 466 20.48 -6.12 20.65
C PRO A 466 19.46 -6.04 19.51
N HIS A 467 18.69 -7.10 19.28
CA HIS A 467 17.62 -7.10 18.27
C HIS A 467 16.54 -6.01 18.48
N LEU A 468 16.38 -5.48 19.69
CA LEU A 468 15.41 -4.41 19.95
C LEU A 468 15.89 -3.04 19.47
N LEU A 469 17.21 -2.88 19.25
CA LEU A 469 17.79 -1.60 18.80
C LEU A 469 17.23 -1.19 17.44
N GLY A 470 17.11 -2.14 16.51
CA GLY A 470 16.49 -1.91 15.20
C GLY A 470 15.03 -1.48 15.32
N SER A 471 14.22 -2.17 16.13
CA SER A 471 12.80 -1.83 16.32
C SER A 471 12.61 -0.47 17.01
N ARG A 472 13.46 -0.13 17.98
CA ARG A 472 13.45 1.19 18.66
C ARG A 472 13.88 2.31 17.70
N ALA A 473 14.87 2.08 16.84
CA ALA A 473 15.26 3.02 15.80
C ALA A 473 14.11 3.27 14.80
N SER A 474 13.43 2.21 14.34
CA SER A 474 12.27 2.34 13.46
C SER A 474 11.10 3.06 14.14
N LEU A 475 10.85 2.82 15.44
CA LEU A 475 9.87 3.58 16.22
C LEU A 475 10.21 5.09 16.24
N ALA A 476 11.47 5.44 16.46
CA ALA A 476 11.89 6.84 16.45
C ALA A 476 11.74 7.49 15.07
N ILE A 477 12.00 6.73 13.99
CA ILE A 477 11.74 7.19 12.62
C ILE A 477 10.24 7.47 12.42
N SER A 478 9.35 6.61 12.92
CA SER A 478 7.90 6.84 12.86
C SER A 478 7.47 8.06 13.67
N TYR A 479 8.04 8.29 14.87
CA TYR A 479 7.81 9.53 15.63
C TYR A 479 8.22 10.77 14.84
N ARG A 480 9.40 10.75 14.23
CA ARG A 480 9.89 11.86 13.39
C ARG A 480 8.96 12.13 12.21
N GLN A 481 8.54 11.09 11.49
CA GLN A 481 7.59 11.21 10.38
C GLN A 481 6.23 11.75 10.84
N GLY A 482 5.81 11.44 12.06
CA GLY A 482 4.59 11.99 12.69
C GLY A 482 4.76 13.38 13.30
N GLY A 483 5.89 14.07 13.08
CA GLY A 483 6.16 15.41 13.62
C GLY A 483 6.55 15.44 15.12
N ARG A 484 6.65 14.29 15.77
CA ARG A 484 7.04 14.12 17.18
C ARG A 484 8.56 14.08 17.31
N ILE A 485 9.23 15.12 16.84
CA ILE A 485 10.69 15.11 16.63
C ILE A 485 11.46 15.03 17.96
N ASP A 486 10.96 15.63 19.04
CA ASP A 486 11.65 15.59 20.34
C ASP A 486 11.67 14.18 20.94
N GLU A 487 10.55 13.45 20.84
CA GLU A 487 10.44 12.06 21.28
C GLU A 487 11.29 11.13 20.40
N ALA A 488 11.42 11.43 19.10
CA ALA A 488 12.33 10.73 18.22
C ALA A 488 13.80 10.93 18.62
N ILE A 489 14.18 12.16 18.99
CA ILE A 489 15.53 12.48 19.46
C ILE A 489 15.84 11.73 20.76
N GLU A 490 14.98 11.83 21.77
CA GLU A 490 15.17 11.16 23.06
C GLU A 490 15.34 9.65 22.88
N LEU A 491 14.48 9.02 22.09
CA LEU A 491 14.57 7.59 21.82
C LEU A 491 15.85 7.22 21.04
N LEU A 492 16.26 8.02 20.05
CA LEU A 492 17.49 7.75 19.29
C LEU A 492 18.76 7.97 20.11
N GLU A 493 18.80 8.94 21.03
CA GLU A 493 19.90 9.12 21.98
C GLU A 493 20.08 7.86 22.85
N HIS A 494 18.97 7.29 23.34
CA HIS A 494 19.00 6.01 24.06
C HIS A 494 19.46 4.84 23.17
N VAL A 495 18.94 4.73 21.95
CA VAL A 495 19.35 3.65 21.03
C VAL A 495 20.83 3.74 20.66
N VAL A 496 21.36 4.94 20.42
CA VAL A 496 22.79 5.14 20.15
C VAL A 496 23.61 4.69 21.35
N ALA A 497 23.28 5.16 22.56
CA ALA A 497 23.99 4.79 23.78
C ALA A 497 23.97 3.28 24.06
N ASP A 498 22.81 2.63 23.87
CA ASP A 498 22.69 1.18 24.03
C ASP A 498 23.43 0.40 22.94
N SER A 499 23.37 0.87 21.69
CA SER A 499 24.09 0.23 20.59
C SER A 499 25.61 0.31 20.79
N GLU A 500 26.13 1.45 21.24
CA GLU A 500 27.55 1.62 21.58
C GLU A 500 27.98 0.69 22.73
N ARG A 501 27.14 0.54 23.75
CA ARG A 501 27.39 -0.33 24.90
C ARG A 501 27.34 -1.82 24.55
N LEU A 502 26.36 -2.23 23.73
CA LEU A 502 26.07 -3.64 23.44
C LEU A 502 26.81 -4.19 22.22
N LEU A 503 26.91 -3.39 21.16
CA LEU A 503 27.47 -3.79 19.87
C LEU A 503 28.84 -3.16 19.61
N GLY A 504 29.15 -2.05 20.29
CA GLY A 504 30.35 -1.25 20.08
C GLY A 504 30.13 -0.11 19.08
N GLY A 505 30.90 0.98 19.23
CA GLY A 505 30.81 2.17 18.36
C GLY A 505 31.04 1.91 16.87
N ASP A 506 31.76 0.83 16.55
CA ASP A 506 32.13 0.42 15.19
C ASP A 506 31.08 -0.47 14.52
N HIS A 507 30.01 -0.88 15.22
CA HIS A 507 29.02 -1.79 14.66
C HIS A 507 28.15 -1.08 13.60
N PRO A 508 27.82 -1.72 12.45
CA PRO A 508 26.98 -1.12 11.41
C PRO A 508 25.66 -0.53 11.92
N ASP A 509 24.98 -1.24 12.83
CA ASP A 509 23.73 -0.76 13.44
C ASP A 509 23.93 0.51 14.28
N THR A 510 25.05 0.63 15.01
CA THR A 510 25.40 1.84 15.76
C THR A 510 25.63 3.03 14.83
N LEU A 511 26.33 2.82 13.71
CA LEU A 511 26.52 3.85 12.70
C LEU A 511 25.19 4.30 12.07
N LEU A 512 24.27 3.35 11.81
CA LEU A 512 22.92 3.65 11.30
C LEU A 512 22.06 4.42 12.31
N SER A 513 22.11 4.06 13.60
CA SER A 513 21.41 4.77 14.67
C SER A 513 21.95 6.19 14.84
N ARG A 514 23.28 6.38 14.83
CA ARG A 514 23.91 7.71 14.85
C ARG A 514 23.45 8.56 13.67
N ASN A 515 23.41 8.01 12.47
CA ASN A 515 22.93 8.73 11.28
C ASN A 515 21.44 9.11 11.36
N SER A 516 20.63 8.26 12.00
CA SER A 516 19.21 8.53 12.20
C SER A 516 19.00 9.67 13.20
N LEU A 517 19.82 9.71 14.26
CA LEU A 517 19.83 10.79 15.27
C LEU A 517 20.22 12.14 14.66
N THR A 518 21.27 12.18 13.84
CA THR A 518 21.73 13.43 13.19
C THR A 518 20.66 14.03 12.28
N SER A 519 19.94 13.18 11.54
CA SER A 519 18.79 13.62 10.73
C SER A 519 17.70 14.28 11.58
N SER A 520 17.43 13.75 12.78
CA SER A 520 16.46 14.34 13.72
C SER A 520 16.97 15.66 14.33
N TYR A 521 18.26 15.76 14.65
CA TYR A 521 18.88 17.02 15.09
C TYR A 521 18.78 18.12 14.03
N LEU A 522 19.05 17.81 12.75
CA LEU A 522 18.93 18.78 11.65
C LEU A 522 17.50 19.30 11.49
N GLN A 523 16.49 18.44 11.60
CA GLN A 523 15.08 18.88 11.54
C GLN A 523 14.67 19.81 12.71
N ARG A 524 15.34 19.69 13.86
CA ARG A 524 15.18 20.62 14.99
C ARG A 524 16.14 21.81 14.98
N ALA A 525 16.87 22.02 13.89
CA ALA A 525 17.91 23.06 13.77
C ALA A 525 18.99 22.99 14.87
N ARG A 526 19.22 21.80 15.45
CA ARG A 526 20.35 21.53 16.37
C ARG A 526 21.61 21.24 15.57
N THR A 527 22.04 22.22 14.78
CA THR A 527 23.06 22.04 13.76
C THR A 527 24.45 21.74 14.34
N GLU A 528 24.79 22.30 15.50
CA GLU A 528 26.07 22.03 16.18
C GLU A 528 26.18 20.56 16.62
N ASP A 529 25.15 20.04 17.29
CA ASP A 529 25.09 18.64 17.73
C ASP A 529 25.10 17.68 16.54
N ALA A 530 24.33 17.99 15.48
CA ALA A 530 24.33 17.22 14.25
C ALA A 530 25.72 17.18 13.60
N THR A 531 26.39 18.34 13.50
CA THR A 531 27.70 18.46 12.85
C THR A 531 28.76 17.66 13.60
N ALA A 532 28.83 17.80 14.94
CA ALA A 532 29.82 17.08 15.73
C ALA A 532 29.67 15.55 15.61
N LEU A 533 28.43 15.05 15.65
CA LEU A 533 28.15 13.62 15.50
C LEU A 533 28.38 13.12 14.06
N LEU A 534 28.06 13.94 13.05
CA LEU A 534 28.30 13.61 11.64
C LEU A 534 29.80 13.57 11.29
N GLU A 535 30.61 14.48 11.83
CA GLU A 535 32.08 14.45 11.67
C GLU A 535 32.67 13.13 12.19
N GLN A 536 32.23 12.69 13.38
CA GLN A 536 32.64 11.39 13.94
C GLN A 536 32.14 10.21 13.09
N LEU A 537 30.87 10.25 12.68
CA LEU A 537 30.26 9.19 11.88
C LEU A 537 30.96 9.01 10.53
N VAL A 538 31.30 10.10 9.84
CA VAL A 538 32.05 10.05 8.58
C VAL A 538 33.42 9.41 8.81
N ALA A 539 34.17 9.86 9.82
CA ALA A 539 35.48 9.29 10.14
C ALA A 539 35.41 7.78 10.47
N ASP A 540 34.44 7.35 11.28
CA ASP A 540 34.26 5.95 11.67
C ASP A 540 33.80 5.08 10.48
N SER A 541 32.79 5.53 9.73
CA SER A 541 32.25 4.78 8.60
C SER A 541 33.27 4.62 7.47
N GLU A 542 34.08 5.64 7.18
CA GLU A 542 35.17 5.55 6.20
C GLU A 542 36.28 4.59 6.64
N ARG A 543 36.70 4.65 7.91
CA ARG A 543 37.71 3.76 8.46
C ARG A 543 37.29 2.30 8.40
N LEU A 544 36.02 2.01 8.67
CA LEU A 544 35.51 0.65 8.85
C LEU A 544 34.97 0.03 7.57
N LEU A 545 34.18 0.79 6.82
CA LEU A 545 33.43 0.29 5.66
C LEU A 545 34.07 0.73 4.35
N GLY A 546 35.00 1.68 4.41
CA GLY A 546 35.57 2.37 3.26
C GLY A 546 34.78 3.62 2.88
N PRO A 547 35.39 4.54 2.12
CA PRO A 547 34.77 5.79 1.68
C PRO A 547 33.59 5.60 0.72
N ASP A 548 33.53 4.48 0.00
CA ASP A 548 32.48 4.19 -1.00
C ASP A 548 31.26 3.46 -0.43
N HIS A 549 31.32 3.02 0.83
CA HIS A 549 30.20 2.30 1.40
C HIS A 549 28.98 3.22 1.51
N ARG A 550 27.79 2.69 1.23
CA ARG A 550 26.52 3.44 1.24
C ARG A 550 26.34 4.28 2.52
N THR A 551 26.70 3.73 3.67
CA THR A 551 26.65 4.43 4.97
C THR A 551 27.61 5.64 5.02
N SER A 552 28.83 5.50 4.51
CA SER A 552 29.84 6.57 4.49
C SER A 552 29.42 7.70 3.56
N LEU A 553 28.91 7.35 2.36
CA LEU A 553 28.35 8.32 1.41
C LEU A 553 27.15 9.08 2.00
N LEU A 554 26.26 8.37 2.69
CA LEU A 554 25.09 8.97 3.33
C LEU A 554 25.50 9.91 4.48
N ALA A 555 26.46 9.51 5.31
CA ALA A 555 27.01 10.33 6.39
C ALA A 555 27.66 11.61 5.85
N ARG A 556 28.44 11.52 4.75
CA ARG A 556 29.03 12.67 4.07
C ARG A 556 27.97 13.64 3.54
N ALA A 557 26.94 13.12 2.88
CA ALA A 557 25.84 13.95 2.37
C ALA A 557 25.10 14.69 3.50
N ASN A 558 24.85 14.00 4.61
CA ASN A 558 24.23 14.60 5.79
C ASN A 558 25.15 15.65 6.45
N LEU A 559 26.47 15.40 6.51
CA LEU A 559 27.45 16.37 7.04
C LEU A 559 27.54 17.62 6.16
N ALA A 560 27.54 17.46 4.83
CA ALA A 560 27.48 18.59 3.91
C ALA A 560 26.21 19.42 4.13
N GLY A 561 25.05 18.76 4.28
CA GLY A 561 23.79 19.43 4.61
C GLY A 561 23.82 20.16 5.96
N ALA A 562 24.43 19.55 6.98
CA ALA A 562 24.61 20.17 8.29
C ALA A 562 25.48 21.44 8.21
N TYR A 563 26.62 21.37 7.52
CA TYR A 563 27.48 22.53 7.30
C TYR A 563 26.76 23.64 6.53
N GLN A 564 25.91 23.31 5.55
CA GLN A 564 25.10 24.31 4.84
C GLN A 564 24.10 25.00 5.77
N GLN A 565 23.36 24.25 6.58
CA GLN A 565 22.41 24.82 7.55
C GLN A 565 23.13 25.64 8.64
N GLY A 566 24.39 25.31 8.93
CA GLY A 566 25.23 26.01 9.90
C GLY A 566 25.98 27.21 9.33
N ASN A 567 25.69 27.63 8.08
CA ASN A 567 26.42 28.69 7.36
C ASN A 567 27.94 28.45 7.25
N GLN A 568 28.39 27.19 7.24
CA GLN A 568 29.79 26.77 7.08
C GLN A 568 30.05 26.30 5.63
N ALA A 569 29.77 27.17 4.66
CA ALA A 569 29.83 26.83 3.23
C ALA A 569 31.19 26.28 2.78
N ASP A 570 32.30 26.81 3.31
CA ASP A 570 33.66 26.36 2.97
C ASP A 570 33.93 24.91 3.40
N LYS A 571 33.37 24.48 4.54
CA LYS A 571 33.51 23.09 5.01
C LYS A 571 32.64 22.14 4.19
N ALA A 572 31.42 22.56 3.83
CA ALA A 572 30.56 21.79 2.94
C ALA A 572 31.21 21.59 1.56
N LEU A 573 31.84 22.65 1.03
CA LEU A 573 32.61 22.60 -0.22
C LEU A 573 33.80 21.65 -0.11
N GLY A 574 34.65 21.79 0.91
CA GLY A 574 35.82 20.93 1.08
C GLY A 574 35.46 19.44 1.22
N LEU A 575 34.36 19.13 1.91
CA LEU A 575 33.88 17.75 2.05
C LEU A 575 33.35 17.19 0.72
N GLN A 576 32.65 18.00 -0.06
CA GLN A 576 32.15 17.59 -1.37
C GLN A 576 33.29 17.46 -2.42
N GLU A 577 34.31 18.32 -2.36
CA GLU A 577 35.55 18.20 -3.15
C GLU A 577 36.27 16.88 -2.87
N GLN A 578 36.39 16.50 -1.60
CA GLN A 578 36.95 15.20 -1.20
C GLN A 578 36.10 14.03 -1.71
N ALA A 579 34.77 14.12 -1.62
CA ALA A 579 33.88 13.08 -2.11
C ALA A 579 33.99 12.87 -3.63
N VAL A 580 34.20 13.94 -4.41
CA VAL A 580 34.49 13.87 -5.84
C VAL A 580 35.84 13.18 -6.08
N ALA A 581 36.90 13.62 -5.40
CA ALA A 581 38.25 13.07 -5.57
C ALA A 581 38.31 11.57 -5.24
N ASP A 582 37.64 11.12 -4.17
CA ASP A 582 37.53 9.71 -3.83
C ASP A 582 36.76 8.92 -4.89
N SER A 583 35.60 9.42 -5.31
CA SER A 583 34.76 8.75 -6.31
C SER A 583 35.50 8.59 -7.65
N GLU A 584 36.24 9.60 -8.08
CA GLU A 584 37.09 9.55 -9.27
C GLU A 584 38.22 8.52 -9.15
N ARG A 585 38.91 8.49 -8.00
CA ARG A 585 40.01 7.54 -7.75
C ARG A 585 39.54 6.09 -7.76
N LEU A 586 38.34 5.83 -7.23
CA LEU A 586 37.85 4.48 -6.96
C LEU A 586 37.03 3.92 -8.12
N HIS A 587 36.18 4.74 -8.74
CA HIS A 587 35.25 4.30 -9.78
C HIS A 587 35.54 4.86 -11.17
N GLY A 588 36.46 5.83 -11.28
CA GLY A 588 36.69 6.59 -12.49
C GLY A 588 35.76 7.79 -12.63
N THR A 589 36.09 8.65 -13.60
CA THR A 589 35.49 9.98 -13.77
C THR A 589 34.03 9.97 -14.25
N LEU A 590 33.57 8.87 -14.86
CA LEU A 590 32.24 8.74 -15.47
C LEU A 590 31.31 7.75 -14.79
N HIS A 591 31.72 7.20 -13.65
CA HIS A 591 30.82 6.35 -12.86
C HIS A 591 29.62 7.17 -12.35
N PRO A 592 28.39 6.62 -12.30
CA PRO A 592 27.21 7.34 -11.85
C PRO A 592 27.40 8.08 -10.52
N SER A 593 28.01 7.43 -9.53
CA SER A 593 28.30 8.05 -8.22
C SER A 593 29.24 9.26 -8.32
N THR A 594 30.24 9.20 -9.21
CA THR A 594 31.18 10.31 -9.46
C THR A 594 30.47 11.48 -10.13
N LEU A 595 29.59 11.21 -11.10
CA LEU A 595 28.79 12.23 -11.76
C LEU A 595 27.82 12.91 -10.78
N THR A 596 27.16 12.13 -9.90
CA THR A 596 26.31 12.67 -8.83
C THR A 596 27.13 13.55 -7.87
N ALA A 597 28.32 13.12 -7.48
CA ALA A 597 29.20 13.88 -6.59
C ALA A 597 29.66 15.20 -7.24
N ARG A 598 30.07 15.18 -8.52
CA ARG A 598 30.48 16.37 -9.27
C ARG A 598 29.32 17.35 -9.46
N ASN A 599 28.11 16.87 -9.76
CA ASN A 599 26.93 17.73 -9.86
C ASN A 599 26.58 18.40 -8.52
N ASN A 600 26.66 17.66 -7.43
CA ASN A 600 26.46 18.22 -6.10
C ASN A 600 27.51 19.29 -5.77
N LEU A 601 28.78 19.08 -6.15
CA LEU A 601 29.84 20.08 -6.00
C LEU A 601 29.57 21.34 -6.84
N ALA A 602 29.19 21.19 -8.11
CA ALA A 602 28.85 22.32 -8.97
C ALA A 602 27.70 23.18 -8.39
N ARG A 603 26.64 22.53 -7.87
CA ARG A 603 25.55 23.25 -7.18
C ARG A 603 26.03 23.97 -5.90
N LEU A 604 26.96 23.38 -5.15
CA LEU A 604 27.54 24.04 -3.97
C LEU A 604 28.37 25.26 -4.37
N TYR A 605 29.19 25.17 -5.41
CA TYR A 605 29.94 26.31 -5.95
C TYR A 605 28.97 27.43 -6.39
N GLN A 606 27.88 27.10 -7.08
CA GLN A 606 26.86 28.09 -7.45
C GLN A 606 26.25 28.79 -6.23
N LYS A 607 25.82 28.03 -5.21
CA LYS A 607 25.25 28.60 -3.97
C LYS A 607 26.26 29.46 -3.20
N ALA A 608 27.55 29.17 -3.33
CA ALA A 608 28.63 29.96 -2.74
C ALA A 608 29.04 31.18 -3.59
N GLY A 609 28.37 31.44 -4.72
CA GLY A 609 28.72 32.52 -5.65
C GLY A 609 29.95 32.26 -6.51
N ARG A 610 30.47 31.03 -6.51
CA ARG A 610 31.66 30.58 -7.26
C ARG A 610 31.27 30.02 -8.64
N ALA A 611 30.58 30.83 -9.44
CA ALA A 611 29.98 30.40 -10.71
C ALA A 611 31.00 29.86 -11.74
N GLU A 612 32.19 30.46 -11.81
CA GLU A 612 33.24 30.02 -12.74
C GLU A 612 33.74 28.60 -12.43
N GLU A 613 33.79 28.22 -11.16
CA GLU A 613 34.27 26.89 -10.74
C GLU A 613 33.21 25.80 -10.95
N ALA A 614 31.93 26.16 -10.76
CA ALA A 614 30.82 25.30 -11.15
C ALA A 614 30.84 25.01 -12.66
N LEU A 615 31.07 26.06 -13.47
CA LEU A 615 31.17 25.94 -14.93
C LEU A 615 32.37 25.10 -15.35
N ALA A 616 33.56 25.37 -14.82
CA ALA A 616 34.76 24.62 -15.16
C ALA A 616 34.62 23.12 -14.83
N LEU A 617 34.01 22.78 -13.69
CA LEU A 617 33.75 21.40 -13.32
C LEU A 617 32.77 20.72 -14.28
N GLN A 618 31.72 21.41 -14.68
CA GLN A 618 30.70 20.87 -15.56
C GLN A 618 31.17 20.76 -17.03
N GLU A 619 32.03 21.69 -17.48
CA GLU A 619 32.76 21.61 -18.76
C GLU A 619 33.72 20.40 -18.76
N GLN A 620 34.42 20.15 -17.66
CA GLN A 620 35.29 18.97 -17.52
C GLN A 620 34.48 17.67 -17.58
N VAL A 621 33.33 17.59 -16.90
CA VAL A 621 32.42 16.42 -16.97
C VAL A 621 31.98 16.16 -18.40
N LEU A 622 31.62 17.21 -19.14
CA LEU A 622 31.23 17.08 -20.53
C LEU A 622 32.39 16.59 -21.41
N SER A 623 33.57 17.21 -21.27
CA SER A 623 34.77 16.83 -22.04
C SER A 623 35.17 15.38 -21.80
N ASP A 624 35.18 14.94 -20.54
CA ASP A 624 35.44 13.54 -20.16
C ASP A 624 34.41 12.61 -20.83
N SER A 625 33.12 12.96 -20.77
CA SER A 625 32.02 12.16 -21.30
C SER A 625 32.08 12.03 -22.83
N GLU A 626 32.35 13.13 -23.54
CA GLU A 626 32.49 13.13 -25.00
C GLU A 626 33.68 12.30 -25.47
N HIS A 627 34.83 12.39 -24.77
CA HIS A 627 36.02 11.65 -25.13
C HIS A 627 35.87 10.13 -24.91
N LEU A 628 35.22 9.72 -23.81
CA LEU A 628 35.14 8.31 -23.41
C LEU A 628 33.90 7.58 -23.93
N LEU A 629 32.74 8.25 -23.99
CA LEU A 629 31.46 7.62 -24.31
C LEU A 629 30.91 8.06 -25.69
N GLY A 630 31.48 9.12 -26.26
CA GLY A 630 30.96 9.74 -27.49
C GLY A 630 29.81 10.71 -27.22
N THR A 631 29.47 11.48 -28.26
CA THR A 631 28.51 12.60 -28.19
C THR A 631 27.06 12.17 -27.95
N ASP A 632 26.71 10.95 -28.38
CA ASP A 632 25.34 10.44 -28.40
C ASP A 632 24.98 9.63 -27.15
N HIS A 633 25.95 9.38 -26.28
CA HIS A 633 25.72 8.54 -25.11
C HIS A 633 24.81 9.26 -24.10
N PRO A 634 23.83 8.56 -23.46
CA PRO A 634 22.92 9.18 -22.50
C PRO A 634 23.61 10.02 -21.41
N ASN A 635 24.70 9.53 -20.82
CA ASN A 635 25.49 10.29 -19.84
C ASN A 635 26.13 11.57 -20.41
N THR A 636 26.54 11.57 -21.68
CA THR A 636 27.05 12.77 -22.35
C THR A 636 25.92 13.78 -22.56
N LEU A 637 24.74 13.32 -22.96
CA LEU A 637 23.56 14.16 -23.08
C LEU A 637 23.10 14.72 -21.72
N LEU A 638 23.25 13.96 -20.63
CA LEU A 638 23.02 14.44 -19.26
C LEU A 638 24.03 15.52 -18.85
N ALA A 639 25.32 15.30 -19.12
CA ALA A 639 26.38 16.27 -18.85
C ALA A 639 26.15 17.60 -19.58
N ARG A 640 25.71 17.57 -20.85
CA ARG A 640 25.37 18.78 -21.63
C ARG A 640 24.19 19.54 -21.04
N ALA A 641 23.13 18.85 -20.59
CA ALA A 641 21.99 19.53 -19.97
C ALA A 641 22.37 20.20 -18.64
N ASN A 642 23.17 19.55 -17.81
CA ASN A 642 23.66 20.14 -16.55
C ASN A 642 24.61 21.33 -16.81
N LEU A 643 25.40 21.29 -17.88
CA LEU A 643 26.23 22.44 -18.31
C LEU A 643 25.36 23.62 -18.76
N ALA A 644 24.31 23.36 -19.53
CA ALA A 644 23.38 24.40 -19.95
C ALA A 644 22.68 25.05 -18.76
N ASP A 645 22.26 24.27 -17.76
CA ASP A 645 21.69 24.83 -16.53
C ASP A 645 22.71 25.70 -15.78
N SER A 646 23.98 25.27 -15.74
CA SER A 646 25.06 26.06 -15.16
C SER A 646 25.32 27.37 -15.92
N TYR A 647 25.23 27.36 -17.25
CA TYR A 647 25.29 28.57 -18.07
C TYR A 647 24.13 29.53 -17.78
N ARG A 648 22.90 29.01 -17.64
CA ARG A 648 21.72 29.83 -17.28
C ARG A 648 21.92 30.53 -15.94
N GLN A 649 22.33 29.77 -14.92
CA GLN A 649 22.55 30.31 -13.58
C GLN A 649 23.73 31.30 -13.53
N GLY A 650 24.74 31.11 -14.39
CA GLY A 650 25.87 32.03 -14.56
C GLY A 650 25.57 33.26 -15.43
N GLY A 651 24.34 33.43 -15.92
CA GLY A 651 23.94 34.55 -16.79
C GLY A 651 24.41 34.44 -18.25
N ARG A 652 25.01 33.30 -18.65
CA ARG A 652 25.46 33.00 -20.01
C ARG A 652 24.32 32.38 -20.82
N ILE A 653 23.22 33.12 -20.96
CA ILE A 653 21.94 32.59 -21.44
C ILE A 653 22.01 32.06 -22.87
N GLU A 654 22.67 32.78 -23.78
CA GLU A 654 22.78 32.36 -25.20
C GLU A 654 23.56 31.05 -25.38
N GLU A 655 24.54 30.79 -24.50
CA GLU A 655 25.32 29.56 -24.54
C GLU A 655 24.52 28.38 -23.98
N ALA A 656 23.67 28.62 -22.99
CA ALA A 656 22.70 27.63 -22.53
C ALA A 656 21.68 27.27 -23.62
N VAL A 657 21.14 28.28 -24.32
CA VAL A 657 20.20 28.09 -25.43
C VAL A 657 20.85 27.27 -26.53
N ALA A 658 22.02 27.68 -27.02
CA ALA A 658 22.73 26.96 -28.08
C ALA A 658 23.03 25.49 -27.72
N LEU A 659 23.38 25.21 -26.46
CA LEU A 659 23.65 23.86 -26.00
C LEU A 659 22.36 23.03 -25.88
N LEU A 660 21.27 23.60 -25.37
CA LEU A 660 19.98 22.91 -25.24
C LEU A 660 19.30 22.66 -26.60
N GLU A 661 19.45 23.57 -27.57
CA GLU A 661 19.02 23.39 -28.97
C GLU A 661 19.74 22.21 -29.66
N GLN A 662 20.93 21.82 -29.18
CA GLN A 662 21.62 20.60 -29.64
C GLN A 662 21.18 19.35 -28.87
N VAL A 663 21.03 19.46 -27.54
CA VAL A 663 20.72 18.31 -26.67
C VAL A 663 19.31 17.76 -26.90
N VAL A 664 18.32 18.62 -27.12
CA VAL A 664 16.92 18.19 -27.26
C VAL A 664 16.74 17.26 -28.48
N PRO A 665 17.17 17.62 -29.70
CA PRO A 665 17.09 16.71 -30.85
C PRO A 665 17.90 15.41 -30.67
N ASP A 666 19.06 15.48 -30.02
CA ASP A 666 19.87 14.29 -29.76
C ASP A 666 19.18 13.32 -28.78
N ARG A 667 18.53 13.85 -27.72
CA ARG A 667 17.74 13.02 -26.79
C ARG A 667 16.50 12.43 -27.45
N GLU A 668 15.80 13.19 -28.29
CA GLU A 668 14.67 12.67 -29.08
C GLU A 668 15.09 11.51 -29.98
N ARG A 669 16.25 11.61 -30.63
CA ARG A 669 16.79 10.56 -31.49
C ARG A 669 17.24 9.32 -30.72
N VAL A 670 17.89 9.50 -29.57
CA VAL A 670 18.53 8.41 -28.81
C VAL A 670 17.56 7.71 -27.85
N LEU A 671 16.77 8.48 -27.10
CA LEU A 671 15.88 7.98 -26.04
C LEU A 671 14.41 7.94 -26.49
N GLY A 672 14.07 8.67 -27.54
CA GLY A 672 12.70 8.87 -28.00
C GLY A 672 12.07 10.17 -27.47
N PRO A 673 11.04 10.68 -28.15
CA PRO A 673 10.35 11.92 -27.77
C PRO A 673 9.57 11.80 -26.45
N ASP A 674 9.15 10.58 -26.09
CA ASP A 674 8.34 10.28 -24.91
C ASP A 674 9.17 9.93 -23.66
N HIS A 675 10.51 9.96 -23.77
CA HIS A 675 11.36 9.67 -22.61
C HIS A 675 11.37 10.84 -21.63
N ILE A 676 11.28 10.57 -20.32
CA ILE A 676 11.26 11.59 -19.26
C ILE A 676 12.40 12.61 -19.41
N ASP A 677 13.62 12.15 -19.65
CA ASP A 677 14.80 13.03 -19.81
C ASP A 677 14.71 13.93 -21.06
N THR A 678 13.99 13.50 -22.10
CA THR A 678 13.74 14.33 -23.30
C THR A 678 12.76 15.45 -22.95
N VAL A 679 11.69 15.13 -22.22
CA VAL A 679 10.69 16.09 -21.77
C VAL A 679 11.31 17.13 -20.81
N ILE A 680 12.15 16.70 -19.86
CA ILE A 680 12.88 17.61 -18.96
C ILE A 680 13.84 18.53 -19.73
N ALA A 681 14.53 18.03 -20.76
CA ALA A 681 15.41 18.85 -21.60
C ALA A 681 14.64 19.93 -22.36
N ARG A 682 13.47 19.59 -22.91
CA ARG A 682 12.58 20.56 -23.57
C ARG A 682 12.11 21.65 -22.60
N GLY A 683 11.71 21.28 -21.38
CA GLY A 683 11.36 22.27 -20.34
C GLY A 683 12.52 23.19 -19.97
N SER A 684 13.74 22.64 -19.93
CA SER A 684 14.96 23.41 -19.67
C SER A 684 15.29 24.38 -20.82
N LEU A 685 15.11 23.96 -22.07
CA LEU A 685 15.27 24.81 -23.27
C LEU A 685 14.26 25.95 -23.27
N ALA A 686 13.01 25.68 -22.92
CA ALA A 686 11.99 26.73 -22.84
C ALA A 686 12.34 27.76 -21.76
N GLY A 687 12.78 27.31 -20.59
CA GLY A 687 13.29 28.20 -19.54
C GLY A 687 14.53 29.00 -19.95
N ALA A 688 15.33 28.54 -20.92
CA ALA A 688 16.44 29.28 -21.49
C ALA A 688 15.96 30.33 -22.52
N TYR A 689 15.03 29.96 -23.40
CA TYR A 689 14.36 30.90 -24.32
C TYR A 689 13.70 32.05 -23.59
N GLU A 690 13.02 31.77 -22.49
CA GLU A 690 12.38 32.77 -21.64
C GLU A 690 13.38 33.79 -21.08
N GLN A 691 14.57 33.32 -20.65
CA GLN A 691 15.65 34.20 -20.16
C GLN A 691 16.34 34.97 -21.29
N ALA A 692 16.34 34.45 -22.51
CA ALA A 692 16.87 35.11 -23.70
C ALA A 692 15.87 36.12 -24.31
N GLY A 693 14.64 36.22 -23.78
CA GLY A 693 13.58 37.06 -24.34
C GLY A 693 12.88 36.46 -25.57
N ARG A 694 13.12 35.18 -25.86
CA ARG A 694 12.46 34.38 -26.92
C ARG A 694 11.15 33.77 -26.40
N THR A 695 10.26 34.62 -25.88
CA THR A 695 9.08 34.18 -25.10
C THR A 695 8.07 33.35 -25.89
N GLU A 696 7.84 33.63 -27.17
CA GLU A 696 6.95 32.83 -28.03
C GLU A 696 7.46 31.38 -28.19
N GLU A 697 8.77 31.21 -28.39
CA GLU A 697 9.39 29.88 -28.52
C GLU A 697 9.40 29.11 -27.18
N SER A 698 9.45 29.82 -26.06
CA SER A 698 9.25 29.25 -24.73
C SER A 698 7.82 28.72 -24.55
N ILE A 699 6.82 29.49 -24.97
CA ILE A 699 5.39 29.10 -24.90
C ILE A 699 5.15 27.83 -25.69
N ASP A 700 5.52 27.79 -26.97
CA ASP A 700 5.31 26.63 -27.85
C ASP A 700 5.89 25.34 -27.24
N LEU A 701 7.09 25.46 -26.66
CA LEU A 701 7.78 24.32 -26.09
C LEU A 701 7.21 23.90 -24.73
N LEU A 702 6.81 24.84 -23.87
CA LEU A 702 6.17 24.55 -22.59
C LEU A 702 4.77 23.95 -22.74
N GLU A 703 4.01 24.34 -23.77
CA GLU A 703 2.73 23.70 -24.07
C GLU A 703 2.91 22.21 -24.39
N SER A 704 3.90 21.87 -25.23
CA SER A 704 4.25 20.48 -25.50
C SER A 704 4.71 19.73 -24.25
N VAL A 705 5.55 20.36 -23.41
CA VAL A 705 6.06 19.73 -22.17
C VAL A 705 4.94 19.47 -21.18
N VAL A 706 4.02 20.42 -20.99
CA VAL A 706 2.85 20.23 -20.11
C VAL A 706 1.98 19.08 -20.60
N ALA A 707 1.69 19.01 -21.90
CA ALA A 707 0.89 17.92 -22.47
C ALA A 707 1.57 16.55 -22.35
N ASP A 708 2.88 16.47 -22.59
CA ASP A 708 3.64 15.23 -22.48
C ASP A 708 3.79 14.76 -21.02
N CYS A 709 4.08 15.67 -20.09
CA CYS A 709 4.12 15.33 -18.67
C CYS A 709 2.75 14.86 -18.14
N GLU A 710 1.65 15.51 -18.53
CA GLU A 710 0.29 15.08 -18.17
C GLU A 710 -0.01 13.64 -18.64
N ARG A 711 0.39 13.31 -19.88
CA ARG A 711 0.18 11.99 -20.47
C ARG A 711 1.07 10.90 -19.87
N LEU A 712 2.34 11.21 -19.59
CA LEU A 712 3.36 10.22 -19.22
C LEU A 712 3.51 10.02 -17.71
N LEU A 713 3.39 11.10 -16.94
CA LEU A 713 3.68 11.12 -15.50
C LEU A 713 2.44 11.25 -14.63
N GLY A 714 1.29 11.51 -15.26
CA GLY A 714 0.04 11.84 -14.58
C GLY A 714 0.03 13.29 -14.10
N VAL A 715 -1.16 13.84 -13.91
CA VAL A 715 -1.41 15.28 -13.66
C VAL A 715 -0.77 15.85 -12.39
N ASP A 716 -0.24 14.99 -11.52
CA ASP A 716 0.26 15.34 -10.18
C ASP A 716 1.78 15.32 -10.06
N HIS A 717 2.51 15.05 -11.15
CA HIS A 717 3.96 15.01 -11.10
C HIS A 717 4.55 16.43 -10.84
N PRO A 718 5.50 16.59 -9.91
CA PRO A 718 6.09 17.90 -9.58
C PRO A 718 6.62 18.69 -10.79
N ASP A 719 7.13 17.98 -11.80
CA ASP A 719 7.64 18.61 -13.03
C ASP A 719 6.55 19.29 -13.88
N ILE A 720 5.28 18.86 -13.78
CA ILE A 720 4.14 19.55 -14.43
C ILE A 720 3.91 20.91 -13.80
N ILE A 721 4.03 21.00 -12.48
CA ILE A 721 3.81 22.25 -11.73
C ILE A 721 4.85 23.28 -12.17
N LEU A 722 6.11 22.87 -12.26
CA LEU A 722 7.19 23.74 -12.73
C LEU A 722 6.97 24.20 -14.19
N ALA A 723 6.57 23.28 -15.08
CA ALA A 723 6.29 23.60 -16.48
C ALA A 723 5.07 24.54 -16.63
N ARG A 724 3.98 24.31 -15.90
CA ARG A 724 2.80 25.19 -15.91
C ARG A 724 3.10 26.57 -15.33
N TYR A 725 3.93 26.64 -14.28
CA TYR A 725 4.33 27.91 -13.69
C TYR A 725 5.20 28.71 -14.66
N GLY A 726 6.14 28.04 -15.35
CA GLY A 726 6.91 28.63 -16.43
C GLY A 726 6.02 29.13 -17.57
N LEU A 727 5.05 28.34 -18.01
CA LEU A 727 4.12 28.68 -19.09
C LEU A 727 3.26 29.90 -18.72
N ALA A 728 2.80 29.97 -17.47
CA ALA A 728 2.08 31.13 -16.97
C ALA A 728 2.93 32.40 -16.97
N GLY A 729 4.20 32.30 -16.57
CA GLY A 729 5.15 33.41 -16.61
C GLY A 729 5.38 33.91 -18.04
N SER A 730 5.59 33.01 -19.00
CA SER A 730 5.72 33.37 -20.42
C SER A 730 4.45 34.01 -20.96
N TYR A 731 3.26 33.49 -20.62
CA TYR A 731 1.98 34.07 -21.03
C TYR A 731 1.74 35.47 -20.49
N GLN A 732 2.11 35.74 -19.24
CA GLN A 732 2.04 37.07 -18.67
C GLN A 732 2.89 38.08 -19.45
N ARG A 733 4.10 37.71 -19.88
CA ARG A 733 5.01 38.63 -20.57
C ARG A 733 4.58 39.01 -21.98
N VAL A 734 3.81 38.16 -22.64
CA VAL A 734 3.17 38.49 -23.93
C VAL A 734 1.79 39.13 -23.75
N GLY A 735 1.38 39.44 -22.52
CA GLY A 735 0.11 40.10 -22.20
C GLY A 735 -1.12 39.18 -22.25
N ARG A 736 -0.92 37.85 -22.31
CA ARG A 736 -1.98 36.82 -22.30
C ARG A 736 -2.37 36.48 -20.86
N THR A 737 -2.96 37.47 -20.18
CA THR A 737 -3.24 37.45 -18.74
C THR A 737 -4.24 36.38 -18.32
N ASP A 738 -5.25 36.07 -19.14
CA ASP A 738 -6.26 35.07 -18.82
C ASP A 738 -5.69 33.64 -18.85
N GLU A 739 -4.86 33.34 -19.85
CA GLU A 739 -4.13 32.08 -19.93
C GLU A 739 -3.11 31.94 -18.79
N ALA A 740 -2.36 33.01 -18.49
CA ALA A 740 -1.45 33.04 -17.35
C ALA A 740 -2.17 32.76 -16.03
N LEU A 741 -3.31 33.40 -15.78
CA LEU A 741 -4.14 33.13 -14.60
C LEU A 741 -4.66 31.69 -14.58
N GLY A 742 -5.11 31.15 -15.71
CA GLY A 742 -5.58 29.77 -15.81
C GLY A 742 -4.51 28.76 -15.38
N HIS A 743 -3.27 28.95 -15.82
CA HIS A 743 -2.14 28.11 -15.42
C HIS A 743 -1.69 28.36 -13.97
N LEU A 744 -1.62 29.62 -13.51
CA LEU A 744 -1.28 29.94 -12.12
C LEU A 744 -2.29 29.37 -11.13
N TRP A 745 -3.60 29.38 -11.44
CA TRP A 745 -4.61 28.78 -10.58
C TRP A 745 -4.45 27.26 -10.47
N ARG A 746 -4.06 26.59 -11.55
CA ARG A 746 -3.72 25.17 -11.53
C ARG A 746 -2.47 24.93 -10.69
N VAL A 747 -1.40 25.72 -10.88
CA VAL A 747 -0.18 25.64 -10.06
C VAL A 747 -0.47 25.92 -8.58
N ALA A 748 -1.25 26.94 -8.25
CA ALA A 748 -1.60 27.25 -6.86
C ALA A 748 -2.46 26.13 -6.25
N SER A 749 -3.33 25.51 -7.03
CA SER A 749 -4.09 24.33 -6.61
C SER A 749 -3.18 23.13 -6.36
N ASP A 750 -2.23 22.88 -7.28
CA ASP A 750 -1.32 21.74 -7.23
C ASP A 750 -0.24 21.90 -6.13
N SER A 751 0.42 23.07 -6.04
CA SER A 751 1.38 23.39 -4.97
C SER A 751 0.72 23.41 -3.59
N ARG A 752 -0.49 23.96 -3.46
CA ARG A 752 -1.26 23.91 -2.19
C ARG A 752 -1.55 22.49 -1.76
N ARG A 753 -1.74 21.59 -2.72
CA ARG A 753 -2.07 20.19 -2.52
C ARG A 753 -0.84 19.34 -2.19
N LEU A 754 0.28 19.52 -2.91
CA LEU A 754 1.52 18.73 -2.72
C LEU A 754 2.40 19.26 -1.58
N LEU A 755 2.45 20.57 -1.39
CA LEU A 755 3.43 21.19 -0.49
C LEU A 755 2.74 21.79 0.76
N GLY A 756 1.43 22.00 0.69
CA GLY A 756 0.61 22.59 1.73
C GLY A 756 0.29 24.08 1.48
N PRO A 757 -0.73 24.62 2.17
CA PRO A 757 -1.19 26.00 1.99
C PRO A 757 -0.18 27.06 2.46
N ASP A 758 0.66 26.70 3.43
CA ASP A 758 1.66 27.59 4.02
C ASP A 758 3.07 27.38 3.42
N HIS A 759 3.19 26.51 2.41
CA HIS A 759 4.46 26.31 1.73
C HIS A 759 4.87 27.58 0.98
N PRO A 760 6.15 27.99 1.04
CA PRO A 760 6.64 29.18 0.34
C PRO A 760 6.23 29.26 -1.13
N ASP A 761 6.28 28.15 -1.86
CA ASP A 761 5.93 28.10 -3.30
C ASP A 761 4.42 28.27 -3.56
N THR A 762 3.57 27.76 -2.66
CA THR A 762 2.11 27.94 -2.71
C THR A 762 1.75 29.40 -2.47
N LEU A 763 2.34 29.99 -1.43
CA LEU A 763 2.12 31.40 -1.09
C LEU A 763 2.66 32.31 -2.20
N ALA A 764 3.84 32.04 -2.74
CA ALA A 764 4.42 32.78 -3.85
C ALA A 764 3.53 32.74 -5.10
N THR A 765 2.91 31.59 -5.40
CA THR A 765 1.98 31.47 -6.54
C THR A 765 0.69 32.25 -6.30
N LEU A 766 0.13 32.19 -5.09
CA LEU A 766 -1.09 32.95 -4.73
C LEU A 766 -0.84 34.46 -4.73
N ASP A 767 0.32 34.91 -4.25
CA ASP A 767 0.75 36.30 -4.34
C ASP A 767 0.94 36.71 -5.80
N HIS A 768 1.50 35.84 -6.63
CA HIS A 768 1.64 36.08 -8.07
C HIS A 768 0.28 36.28 -8.75
N ILE A 769 -0.70 35.43 -8.46
CA ILE A 769 -2.09 35.58 -8.94
C ILE A 769 -2.68 36.92 -8.47
N THR A 770 -2.46 37.28 -7.21
CA THR A 770 -3.02 38.50 -6.62
C THR A 770 -2.44 39.74 -7.29
N HIS A 771 -1.12 39.76 -7.50
CA HIS A 771 -0.43 40.84 -8.20
C HIS A 771 -0.90 40.96 -9.65
N LEU A 772 -1.01 39.83 -10.37
CA LEU A 772 -1.43 39.81 -11.76
C LEU A 772 -2.88 40.30 -11.94
N LYS A 773 -3.77 39.95 -11.00
CA LYS A 773 -5.15 40.48 -10.96
C LYS A 773 -5.19 41.98 -10.65
N GLN A 774 -4.35 42.47 -9.74
CA GLN A 774 -4.28 43.89 -9.42
C GLN A 774 -3.78 44.72 -10.61
N SER A 775 -2.74 44.25 -11.32
CA SER A 775 -2.25 44.90 -12.55
C SER A 775 -3.24 44.87 -13.71
N ALA A 776 -4.14 43.89 -13.75
CA ALA A 776 -5.22 43.82 -14.74
C ALA A 776 -6.41 44.76 -14.40
N ILE A 777 -6.58 45.14 -13.13
CA ILE A 777 -7.65 46.02 -12.65
C ILE A 777 -7.23 47.50 -12.69
N ASP A 778 -5.94 47.81 -12.54
CA ASP A 778 -5.39 49.17 -12.60
C ASP A 778 -4.12 49.20 -13.47
N PRO A 779 -4.25 49.27 -14.82
CA PRO A 779 -3.11 49.42 -15.69
C PRO A 779 -2.57 50.83 -15.51
N GLY A 780 -1.59 51.00 -14.62
CA GLY A 780 -0.86 52.26 -14.46
C GLY A 780 -0.33 52.77 -15.80
N PRO A 781 -0.09 54.09 -15.97
CA PRO A 781 0.19 54.68 -17.26
C PRO A 781 1.50 54.12 -17.83
N GLU A 782 1.44 53.58 -19.04
CA GLU A 782 2.61 53.21 -19.85
C GLU A 782 3.58 54.39 -19.93
N ALA A 783 4.84 54.17 -19.54
CA ALA A 783 5.93 55.11 -19.81
C ALA A 783 6.49 54.79 -21.20
N GLU A 784 6.39 55.76 -22.11
CA GLU A 784 7.05 55.83 -23.43
C GLU A 784 8.58 55.64 -23.36
#